data_AF-A0A1A8C1Y3-F1
#
_entry.id   AF-A0A1A8C1Y3-F1
#
_cell.length_a   1.000
_cell.length_b   1.000
_cell.length_c   1.000
_cell.angle_alpha   90.00
_cell.angle_beta   90.00
_cell.angle_gamma   90.00
#
_symmetry.space_group_name_H-M   'P 1'
#
loop_
_entity.id
_entity.type
_entity.pdbx_description
1 polymer ?
#
loop_
_entity_poly.entity_id
_entity_poly.type
_entity_poly.pdbx_seq_one_letter_code
_entity_poly.pdbx_strand_id
1 'polypeptide(L)'
;MEPSSSAAETCNPKKRKTEASTEHNSMKRSKTEEGCDEELQNRPSGSPRLSVQLDRLQQPVSLLELTELLHFAALGTAGGLKQPSWCHLHHQKKVKGVNVVILEGLSQSHFYKNYLTMEHLRTNYTTRVTFTPSPISVASGIFSSDVPKLDRPPVPKSDDKLHKAVKHHPVIKKYGTQKRGVTAYVLTQEEMIKNHFPVRGIRGFEDFSCTKNNVRVTDDSPLYGLDCEMCLTEKGHELTRVSLVDSDGNCVLDELVKPQSRVLNYLTKFSGITAAMLQPITTTLRVVQAKLRMLLPGDAVLVGHSLNNDLVALKLIHQHVIDTSLLYKKELGQKFKLKVLAEMVLKRQIQTDENNGHNPTEDAAAALELAQYFIKTGPHQVVELHLEELWGYKPKEESSECSPAPSHRFTDILRTIGRSVTYLGKRADVALDLSNQQWYSTDKEVLSSFRRQTKNLFLSIVQFSSFSDHLRRHSAHQEQLHQSVCSDLRDMCVVFAGPFPPDFSDREVRRLFRCCGRVRNIRMLNTSVRIHAEVAFEMLEGALLALKVLDGLRVLGQPIKVQRPVKESMLDLDLYLDTLLVDSLNSKHLYAVKPSQQKAQNVNISQKVNQYVVESKGLSATSRKLTNGLPPAKKKCKQSHLTTLKLSEETVREAFDHFGTVESIVLPSKCSKHVCIEFESSEGKLAALSSSEDLLSDRFLIHPSVTPPHLPSWVAMATAETKSNEETNEGRESAHMDSSSQDQAGNRVMKKLDVRLRKVFKSLPEGSLSVVVLPGQTSENGHYPGLCLFQVKASRENVK
;
A
#
# COMPACT_ATOMS: atom_id res chain seq x y z
N MET A 1 -24.92 -50.72 46.47
CA MET A 1 -25.77 -51.44 45.50
C MET A 1 -25.02 -51.49 44.17
N GLU A 2 -25.17 -52.59 43.46
CA GLU A 2 -24.37 -53.06 42.31
C GLU A 2 -25.17 -52.96 40.98
N PRO A 3 -24.63 -53.36 39.80
CA PRO A 3 -23.25 -53.22 39.27
C PRO A 3 -23.18 -52.89 37.75
N SER A 4 -21.98 -52.93 37.16
CA SER A 4 -21.67 -53.47 35.80
C SER A 4 -22.21 -52.75 34.52
N SER A 5 -21.78 -53.10 33.28
CA SER A 5 -20.43 -53.36 32.72
C SER A 5 -20.47 -53.44 31.18
N SER A 6 -19.46 -52.89 30.50
CA SER A 6 -18.82 -53.32 29.21
C SER A 6 -19.59 -54.00 28.04
N ALA A 7 -19.20 -53.63 26.80
CA ALA A 7 -19.17 -54.46 25.56
C ALA A 7 -20.53 -54.77 24.86
N ALA A 8 -20.63 -55.10 23.56
CA ALA A 8 -19.72 -54.94 22.40
C ALA A 8 -20.44 -55.11 21.02
N GLU A 9 -19.77 -54.65 19.96
CA GLU A 9 -19.69 -55.18 18.57
C GLU A 9 -20.92 -55.65 17.71
N THR A 10 -21.24 -54.82 16.70
CA THR A 10 -21.35 -55.18 15.25
C THR A 10 -22.57 -55.90 14.60
N CYS A 11 -22.66 -55.67 13.27
CA CYS A 11 -23.25 -56.48 12.19
C CYS A 11 -24.77 -56.50 11.85
N ASN A 12 -25.09 -55.71 10.80
CA ASN A 12 -25.96 -56.02 9.64
C ASN A 12 -26.05 -57.53 9.27
N PRO A 13 -27.11 -58.06 8.58
CA PRO A 13 -27.61 -57.45 7.31
C PRO A 13 -29.05 -57.76 6.75
N LYS A 14 -29.35 -57.15 5.59
CA LYS A 14 -30.18 -57.61 4.44
C LYS A 14 -31.74 -57.57 4.44
N LYS A 15 -32.23 -56.62 3.62
CA LYS A 15 -33.21 -56.75 2.51
C LYS A 15 -34.68 -57.16 2.75
N ARG A 16 -35.58 -56.27 2.29
CA ARG A 16 -36.59 -56.60 1.26
C ARG A 16 -36.77 -55.43 0.27
N LYS A 17 -37.12 -55.72 -0.98
CA LYS A 17 -37.67 -54.80 -2.00
C LYS A 17 -39.23 -54.91 -1.92
N THR A 18 -40.07 -54.14 -2.62
CA THR A 18 -40.07 -53.79 -4.06
C THR A 18 -41.08 -52.66 -4.35
N GLU A 19 -40.75 -51.74 -5.28
CA GLU A 19 -41.58 -50.80 -6.13
C GLU A 19 -42.93 -50.21 -5.61
N ALA A 20 -43.48 -49.08 -6.08
CA ALA A 20 -43.04 -47.85 -6.78
C ALA A 20 -44.30 -46.93 -6.86
N SER A 21 -44.27 -45.61 -7.11
CA SER A 21 -43.23 -44.60 -7.38
C SER A 21 -43.52 -43.34 -6.49
N THR A 22 -43.19 -42.07 -6.74
CA THR A 22 -42.56 -41.30 -7.85
C THR A 22 -41.84 -40.05 -7.28
N GLU A 23 -41.09 -39.35 -8.14
CA GLU A 23 -40.60 -37.96 -8.04
C GLU A 23 -40.27 -37.35 -6.65
N HIS A 24 -39.12 -37.81 -6.14
CA HIS A 24 -38.17 -37.07 -5.29
C HIS A 24 -37.73 -35.72 -5.92
N ASN A 25 -37.08 -34.76 -5.23
CA ASN A 25 -36.31 -34.86 -3.98
C ASN A 25 -36.17 -33.52 -3.22
N SER A 26 -35.94 -33.57 -1.91
CA SER A 26 -35.42 -32.45 -1.11
C SER A 26 -33.90 -32.53 -0.95
N MET A 27 -33.16 -31.41 -1.10
CA MET A 27 -31.70 -31.40 -0.91
C MET A 27 -31.25 -30.58 0.31
N LYS A 28 -30.47 -31.24 1.19
CA LYS A 28 -29.71 -30.59 2.25
C LYS A 28 -28.50 -29.86 1.66
N ARG A 29 -28.12 -28.73 2.27
CA ARG A 29 -27.05 -27.84 1.80
C ARG A 29 -25.66 -28.42 2.05
N SER A 30 -25.13 -29.18 1.10
CA SER A 30 -23.74 -29.65 1.07
C SER A 30 -22.76 -28.58 0.54
N LYS A 31 -21.45 -28.82 0.69
CA LYS A 31 -20.41 -28.03 0.01
C LYS A 31 -20.50 -28.20 -1.50
N THR A 32 -20.31 -27.11 -2.23
CA THR A 32 -19.81 -27.09 -3.61
C THR A 32 -18.89 -25.88 -3.76
N GLU A 33 -17.58 -26.11 -3.67
CA GLU A 33 -16.62 -25.31 -4.43
C GLU A 33 -16.57 -25.89 -5.86
N GLU A 34 -15.86 -25.22 -6.77
CA GLU A 34 -15.77 -25.54 -8.21
C GLU A 34 -17.06 -25.21 -9.00
N GLY A 35 -16.87 -24.64 -10.21
CA GLY A 35 -17.97 -24.05 -10.99
C GLY A 35 -17.63 -22.84 -11.88
N CYS A 36 -16.34 -22.45 -12.02
CA CYS A 36 -15.93 -21.43 -13.01
C CYS A 36 -14.49 -21.58 -13.55
N ASP A 37 -13.83 -22.75 -13.37
CA ASP A 37 -12.48 -23.04 -13.88
C ASP A 37 -12.42 -24.30 -14.78
N GLU A 38 -13.56 -24.97 -15.02
CA GLU A 38 -13.66 -26.20 -15.84
C GLU A 38 -13.81 -25.96 -17.36
N GLU A 39 -12.99 -25.06 -17.94
CA GLU A 39 -12.83 -25.04 -19.41
C GLU A 39 -11.39 -24.76 -19.89
N LEU A 40 -10.39 -25.02 -19.04
CA LEU A 40 -8.97 -24.95 -19.41
C LEU A 40 -8.11 -26.16 -19.01
N GLN A 41 -8.69 -27.21 -18.41
CA GLN A 41 -7.98 -28.43 -18.01
C GLN A 41 -7.69 -29.40 -19.18
N ASN A 42 -7.04 -28.90 -20.24
CA ASN A 42 -6.22 -29.71 -21.17
C ASN A 42 -5.39 -28.81 -22.11
N ARG A 43 -4.37 -28.14 -21.57
CA ARG A 43 -3.33 -27.44 -22.36
C ARG A 43 -1.93 -27.70 -21.77
N PRO A 44 -0.89 -27.78 -22.62
CA PRO A 44 0.49 -28.01 -22.15
C PRO A 44 1.00 -26.85 -21.28
N SER A 45 1.99 -27.14 -20.44
CA SER A 45 2.30 -26.37 -19.22
C SER A 45 2.35 -24.84 -19.41
N GLY A 46 1.38 -24.12 -18.82
CA GLY A 46 1.19 -22.69 -19.02
C GLY A 46 2.38 -21.80 -18.65
N SER A 47 2.44 -20.61 -19.26
CA SER A 47 3.41 -19.55 -18.92
C SER A 47 2.98 -18.77 -17.68
N PRO A 48 3.91 -18.27 -16.84
CA PRO A 48 3.55 -17.52 -15.64
C PRO A 48 2.75 -16.25 -15.98
N ARG A 49 1.65 -16.02 -15.25
CA ARG A 49 0.71 -14.89 -15.43
C ARG A 49 0.24 -14.38 -14.06
N LEU A 50 0.03 -13.07 -13.94
CA LEU A 50 -0.59 -12.45 -12.76
C LEU A 50 -2.06 -12.13 -13.07
N SER A 51 -2.94 -12.36 -12.11
CA SER A 51 -4.34 -11.91 -12.14
C SER A 51 -4.73 -11.35 -10.78
N VAL A 52 -5.36 -10.18 -10.72
CA VAL A 52 -5.82 -9.54 -9.48
C VAL A 52 -7.27 -9.93 -9.21
N GLN A 53 -7.62 -10.17 -7.95
CA GLN A 53 -8.99 -10.49 -7.55
C GLN A 53 -9.90 -9.28 -7.76
N LEU A 54 -11.06 -9.50 -8.37
CA LEU A 54 -11.87 -8.43 -8.95
C LEU A 54 -12.49 -7.54 -7.87
N ASP A 55 -12.88 -8.16 -6.76
CA ASP A 55 -13.29 -7.57 -5.48
C ASP A 55 -12.17 -6.80 -4.77
N ARG A 56 -10.91 -7.20 -4.93
CA ARG A 56 -9.74 -6.56 -4.29
C ARG A 56 -9.16 -5.37 -5.08
N LEU A 57 -9.54 -5.20 -6.35
CA LEU A 57 -9.24 -3.97 -7.14
C LEU A 57 -9.81 -2.69 -6.51
N GLN A 58 -10.77 -2.81 -5.59
CA GLN A 58 -11.46 -1.69 -4.94
C GLN A 58 -10.63 -0.99 -3.87
N GLN A 59 -9.49 -1.55 -3.48
CA GLN A 59 -8.65 -1.08 -2.38
C GLN A 59 -7.24 -0.77 -2.91
N PRO A 60 -6.65 0.39 -2.56
CA PRO A 60 -5.33 0.77 -3.04
C PRO A 60 -4.24 -0.05 -2.33
N VAL A 61 -3.44 -0.78 -3.11
CA VAL A 61 -2.39 -1.68 -2.62
C VAL A 61 -1.34 -0.90 -1.83
N SER A 62 -1.07 -1.36 -0.61
CA SER A 62 -0.03 -0.80 0.26
C SER A 62 1.38 -1.23 -0.15
N LEU A 63 2.40 -0.55 0.38
CA LEU A 63 3.80 -0.97 0.20
C LEU A 63 4.06 -2.37 0.79
N LEU A 64 3.34 -2.77 1.84
CA LEU A 64 3.43 -4.11 2.43
C LEU A 64 2.84 -5.18 1.49
N GLU A 65 1.62 -4.98 0.99
CA GLU A 65 0.98 -5.90 0.03
C GLU A 65 1.76 -6.00 -1.30
N LEU A 66 2.45 -4.94 -1.69
CA LEU A 66 3.41 -4.96 -2.78
C LEU A 66 4.65 -5.83 -2.44
N THR A 67 5.23 -5.71 -1.25
CA THR A 67 6.36 -6.58 -0.86
C THR A 67 5.94 -8.03 -0.71
N GLU A 68 4.75 -8.34 -0.20
CA GLU A 68 4.19 -9.71 -0.21
C GLU A 68 4.19 -10.34 -1.62
N LEU A 69 3.74 -9.60 -2.64
CA LEU A 69 3.79 -10.08 -4.02
C LEU A 69 5.23 -10.24 -4.54
N LEU A 70 6.15 -9.33 -4.21
CA LEU A 70 7.55 -9.45 -4.63
C LEU A 70 8.24 -10.66 -3.95
N HIS A 71 7.94 -10.89 -2.67
CA HIS A 71 8.41 -12.03 -1.88
C HIS A 71 7.86 -13.33 -2.45
N PHE A 72 6.55 -13.42 -2.70
CA PHE A 72 5.91 -14.60 -3.29
C PHE A 72 6.38 -14.85 -4.74
N ALA A 73 6.51 -13.81 -5.57
CA ALA A 73 6.99 -13.94 -6.94
C ALA A 73 8.40 -14.51 -7.00
N ALA A 74 9.25 -14.13 -6.05
CA ALA A 74 10.60 -14.68 -5.93
C ALA A 74 10.62 -16.08 -5.29
N LEU A 75 10.23 -16.19 -4.01
CA LEU A 75 10.46 -17.37 -3.17
C LEU A 75 9.36 -18.43 -3.32
N GLY A 76 8.12 -18.00 -3.58
CA GLY A 76 6.96 -18.84 -3.79
C GLY A 76 6.57 -19.69 -2.58
N THR A 77 5.66 -20.65 -2.82
CA THR A 77 5.25 -21.64 -1.81
C THR A 77 6.41 -22.54 -1.37
N ALA A 78 7.46 -22.69 -2.18
CA ALA A 78 8.68 -23.40 -1.81
C ALA A 78 9.48 -22.67 -0.70
N GLY A 79 9.39 -21.34 -0.64
CA GLY A 79 9.89 -20.53 0.46
C GLY A 79 8.91 -20.36 1.63
N GLY A 80 7.89 -21.23 1.74
CA GLY A 80 6.88 -21.18 2.80
C GLY A 80 5.79 -20.13 2.63
N LEU A 81 5.87 -19.27 1.62
CA LEU A 81 4.95 -18.15 1.47
C LEU A 81 3.58 -18.58 0.94
N LYS A 82 2.52 -18.11 1.62
CA LYS A 82 1.17 -18.07 1.08
C LYS A 82 1.10 -17.04 -0.05
N GLN A 83 0.20 -17.25 -0.98
CA GLN A 83 -0.07 -16.30 -2.05
C GLN A 83 -0.75 -15.03 -1.48
N PRO A 84 -0.44 -13.81 -1.98
CA PRO A 84 -1.07 -12.59 -1.49
C PRO A 84 -2.59 -12.62 -1.61
N SER A 85 -3.30 -12.12 -0.60
CA SER A 85 -4.77 -12.14 -0.51
C SER A 85 -5.50 -11.18 -1.46
N TRP A 86 -4.79 -10.58 -2.41
CA TRP A 86 -5.31 -9.63 -3.39
C TRP A 86 -5.00 -10.05 -4.84
N CYS A 87 -4.06 -10.98 -5.08
CA CYS A 87 -3.72 -11.42 -6.43
C CYS A 87 -3.20 -12.87 -6.51
N HIS A 88 -3.40 -13.49 -7.67
CA HIS A 88 -2.96 -14.84 -7.99
C HIS A 88 -1.83 -14.80 -9.03
N LEU A 89 -0.66 -15.34 -8.69
CA LEU A 89 0.49 -15.46 -9.59
C LEU A 89 0.65 -16.91 -10.07
N HIS A 90 -0.04 -17.20 -11.17
CA HIS A 90 -0.13 -18.52 -11.76
C HIS A 90 1.25 -19.01 -12.21
N HIS A 91 1.54 -20.29 -11.97
CA HIS A 91 2.82 -20.93 -12.30
C HIS A 91 4.06 -20.18 -11.78
N GLN A 92 4.00 -19.59 -10.57
CA GLN A 92 5.10 -18.83 -9.94
C GLN A 92 6.48 -19.51 -10.08
N LYS A 93 6.57 -20.85 -9.98
CA LYS A 93 7.82 -21.63 -10.16
C LYS A 93 8.52 -21.41 -11.52
N LYS A 94 7.84 -20.85 -12.53
CA LYS A 94 8.40 -20.48 -13.84
C LYS A 94 8.88 -19.03 -13.93
N VAL A 95 8.73 -18.21 -12.88
CA VAL A 95 9.18 -16.81 -12.87
C VAL A 95 10.71 -16.76 -12.81
N LYS A 96 11.34 -16.19 -13.84
CA LYS A 96 12.82 -16.19 -13.99
C LYS A 96 13.52 -15.00 -13.33
N GLY A 97 12.76 -14.02 -12.83
CA GLY A 97 13.29 -12.84 -12.16
C GLY A 97 12.20 -11.79 -11.91
N VAL A 98 12.52 -10.78 -11.12
CA VAL A 98 11.64 -9.71 -10.66
C VAL A 98 12.33 -8.35 -10.90
N ASN A 99 11.66 -7.45 -11.61
CA ASN A 99 12.15 -6.10 -11.91
C ASN A 99 11.12 -5.07 -11.44
N VAL A 100 11.53 -4.15 -10.58
CA VAL A 100 10.69 -3.03 -10.09
C VAL A 100 11.26 -1.72 -10.61
N VAL A 101 10.50 -0.97 -11.41
CA VAL A 101 10.88 0.37 -11.85
C VAL A 101 10.12 1.41 -11.01
N ILE A 102 10.83 2.28 -10.31
CA ILE A 102 10.27 3.35 -9.49
C ILE A 102 10.33 4.65 -10.28
N LEU A 103 9.18 5.27 -10.50
CA LEU A 103 9.01 6.49 -11.28
C LEU A 103 8.81 7.68 -10.34
N GLU A 104 9.91 8.28 -9.89
CA GLU A 104 9.88 9.31 -8.86
C GLU A 104 9.23 10.61 -9.36
N GLY A 105 8.37 11.18 -8.52
CA GLY A 105 7.57 12.37 -8.84
C GLY A 105 6.30 12.07 -9.67
N LEU A 106 6.05 10.81 -10.07
CA LEU A 106 4.80 10.44 -10.72
C LEU A 106 3.78 9.89 -9.72
N SER A 107 2.52 10.28 -9.94
CA SER A 107 1.31 9.75 -9.31
C SER A 107 0.41 9.09 -10.37
N GLN A 108 -0.67 8.44 -9.95
CA GLN A 108 -1.70 7.89 -10.83
C GLN A 108 -2.19 8.91 -11.86
N SER A 109 -2.38 10.17 -11.45
CA SER A 109 -2.95 11.19 -12.34
C SER A 109 -2.05 11.55 -13.52
N HIS A 110 -0.73 11.54 -13.32
CA HIS A 110 0.25 11.76 -14.39
C HIS A 110 0.17 10.71 -15.50
N PHE A 111 -0.06 9.43 -15.14
CA PHE A 111 -0.21 8.35 -16.11
C PHE A 111 -1.45 8.54 -16.98
N TYR A 112 -2.58 8.93 -16.38
CA TYR A 112 -3.83 9.09 -17.12
C TYR A 112 -3.87 10.36 -17.98
N LYS A 113 -3.30 11.51 -17.56
CA LYS A 113 -3.09 12.67 -18.48
C LYS A 113 -2.32 12.23 -19.74
N ASN A 114 -1.32 11.38 -19.55
CA ASN A 114 -0.41 10.94 -20.60
C ASN A 114 -0.79 9.59 -21.20
N TYR A 115 -2.03 9.10 -21.05
CA TYR A 115 -2.39 7.71 -21.34
C TYR A 115 -2.14 7.29 -22.80
N LEU A 116 -2.36 8.20 -23.75
CA LEU A 116 -2.07 8.00 -25.17
C LEU A 116 -0.56 8.07 -25.46
N THR A 117 0.16 8.95 -24.75
CA THR A 117 1.61 9.16 -24.86
C THR A 117 2.42 7.99 -24.28
N MET A 118 1.96 7.36 -23.20
CA MET A 118 2.60 6.22 -22.53
C MET A 118 2.18 4.88 -23.17
N GLU A 119 2.39 4.77 -24.47
CA GLU A 119 1.99 3.64 -25.31
C GLU A 119 2.50 2.29 -24.77
N HIS A 120 3.76 2.18 -24.33
CA HIS A 120 4.31 0.92 -23.84
C HIS A 120 3.66 0.52 -22.52
N LEU A 121 3.54 1.44 -21.55
CA LEU A 121 2.82 1.14 -20.31
C LEU A 121 1.36 0.74 -20.58
N ARG A 122 0.66 1.50 -21.42
CA ARG A 122 -0.73 1.22 -21.80
C ARG A 122 -0.93 -0.16 -22.44
N THR A 123 -0.04 -0.56 -23.35
CA THR A 123 -0.21 -1.79 -24.16
C THR A 123 0.41 -3.03 -23.55
N ASN A 124 1.51 -2.90 -22.79
CA ASN A 124 2.24 -4.05 -22.27
C ASN A 124 1.87 -4.36 -20.81
N TYR A 125 1.38 -3.40 -20.03
CA TYR A 125 0.98 -3.63 -18.64
C TYR A 125 -0.54 -3.70 -18.55
N THR A 126 -1.03 -4.94 -18.60
CA THR A 126 -2.45 -5.29 -18.58
C THR A 126 -3.05 -5.16 -17.18
N THR A 127 -2.30 -5.56 -16.15
CA THR A 127 -2.70 -5.45 -14.76
C THR A 127 -2.25 -4.10 -14.21
N ARG A 128 -3.17 -3.33 -13.63
CA ARG A 128 -2.91 -2.03 -13.00
C ARG A 128 -3.75 -1.93 -11.74
N VAL A 129 -3.16 -1.47 -10.65
CA VAL A 129 -3.83 -1.29 -9.36
C VAL A 129 -3.31 -0.02 -8.71
N THR A 130 -4.19 0.82 -8.18
CA THR A 130 -3.84 1.99 -7.39
C THR A 130 -2.90 1.61 -6.24
N PHE A 131 -1.92 2.46 -5.98
CA PHE A 131 -0.93 2.29 -4.91
C PHE A 131 -1.12 3.35 -3.83
N THR A 132 -1.12 2.95 -2.57
CA THR A 132 -1.18 3.87 -1.42
C THR A 132 0.19 4.54 -1.26
N PRO A 133 0.30 5.90 -1.32
CA PRO A 133 1.56 6.60 -1.11
C PRO A 133 2.18 6.27 0.25
N SER A 134 3.51 6.10 0.29
CA SER A 134 4.26 5.67 1.48
C SER A 134 5.17 6.80 1.98
N PRO A 135 5.24 7.06 3.31
CA PRO A 135 6.21 8.00 3.89
C PRO A 135 7.66 7.48 3.81
N ILE A 136 7.84 6.16 3.68
CA ILE A 136 9.14 5.52 3.45
C ILE A 136 9.34 5.33 1.95
N SER A 137 10.54 5.62 1.44
CA SER A 137 10.92 5.37 0.04
C SER A 137 10.62 3.93 -0.36
N VAL A 138 9.90 3.73 -1.46
CA VAL A 138 9.49 2.41 -1.99
C VAL A 138 10.68 1.46 -2.13
N ALA A 139 11.85 1.95 -2.57
CA ALA A 139 13.07 1.14 -2.65
C ALA A 139 13.55 0.67 -1.28
N SER A 140 13.59 1.57 -0.30
CA SER A 140 14.04 1.25 1.06
C SER A 140 13.07 0.31 1.76
N GLY A 141 11.75 0.49 1.57
CA GLY A 141 10.73 -0.44 2.07
C GLY A 141 10.85 -1.85 1.48
N ILE A 142 11.02 -1.98 0.15
CA ILE A 142 11.18 -3.29 -0.50
C ILE A 142 12.42 -4.02 0.00
N PHE A 143 13.55 -3.34 0.17
CA PHE A 143 14.77 -3.97 0.66
C PHE A 143 14.80 -4.16 2.19
N SER A 144 14.02 -3.40 2.96
CA SER A 144 13.91 -3.56 4.42
C SER A 144 12.84 -4.56 4.86
N SER A 145 12.02 -5.06 3.93
CA SER A 145 10.94 -6.00 4.25
C SER A 145 11.47 -7.39 4.60
N ASP A 146 10.99 -7.94 5.70
CA ASP A 146 11.26 -9.31 6.14
C ASP A 146 10.26 -10.31 5.54
N VAL A 147 10.68 -11.58 5.45
CA VAL A 147 9.87 -12.69 4.97
C VAL A 147 9.31 -13.49 6.16
N PRO A 148 7.98 -13.69 6.27
CA PRO A 148 7.36 -14.47 7.34
C PRO A 148 7.96 -15.88 7.51
N LYS A 149 8.08 -16.32 8.77
CA LYS A 149 8.65 -17.64 9.14
C LYS A 149 7.72 -18.80 8.79
N LEU A 150 8.31 -20.00 8.72
CA LEU A 150 7.66 -21.27 8.40
C LEU A 150 7.99 -22.30 9.49
N ASP A 151 6.98 -23.01 9.98
CA ASP A 151 7.08 -23.91 11.14
C ASP A 151 7.53 -25.34 10.77
N ARG A 152 8.36 -25.97 11.61
CA ARG A 152 8.71 -27.41 11.59
C ARG A 152 9.07 -27.90 13.02
N PRO A 153 8.85 -29.19 13.36
CA PRO A 153 8.97 -29.70 14.73
C PRO A 153 10.44 -29.99 15.19
N PRO A 154 10.69 -30.12 16.52
CA PRO A 154 12.04 -29.94 17.08
C PRO A 154 12.77 -31.22 17.58
N VAL A 155 14.11 -31.16 17.55
CA VAL A 155 15.06 -31.90 18.42
C VAL A 155 16.24 -30.94 18.80
N PRO A 156 17.37 -31.29 19.50
CA PRO A 156 17.82 -30.44 20.62
C PRO A 156 19.07 -29.55 20.43
N LYS A 157 18.88 -28.27 20.78
CA LYS A 157 19.79 -27.19 21.32
C LYS A 157 21.29 -27.06 20.95
N SER A 158 21.67 -25.80 20.71
CA SER A 158 22.97 -25.16 21.02
C SER A 158 22.83 -23.61 20.95
N ASP A 159 23.65 -22.83 21.68
CA ASP A 159 23.19 -21.56 22.31
C ASP A 159 23.49 -20.21 21.60
N ASP A 160 24.19 -20.16 20.45
CA ASP A 160 24.89 -18.93 19.98
C ASP A 160 24.00 -17.73 19.51
N LYS A 161 22.67 -17.83 19.50
CA LYS A 161 21.80 -16.69 19.09
C LYS A 161 21.66 -15.60 20.15
N LEU A 162 21.51 -15.97 21.42
CA LEU A 162 21.26 -15.02 22.52
C LEU A 162 22.44 -14.06 22.69
N HIS A 163 23.67 -14.58 22.59
CA HIS A 163 24.89 -13.80 22.69
C HIS A 163 24.97 -12.63 21.69
N LYS A 164 24.35 -12.67 20.51
CA LYS A 164 24.51 -11.59 19.51
C LYS A 164 23.72 -10.32 19.82
N ALA A 165 22.51 -10.45 20.35
CA ALA A 165 21.74 -9.30 20.84
C ALA A 165 22.40 -8.75 22.12
N VAL A 166 22.70 -9.65 23.06
CA VAL A 166 23.29 -9.30 24.36
C VAL A 166 24.68 -8.64 24.20
N LYS A 167 25.53 -9.05 23.24
CA LYS A 167 26.83 -8.40 22.94
C LYS A 167 26.75 -6.90 22.59
N HIS A 168 25.61 -6.40 22.12
CA HIS A 168 25.44 -4.99 21.74
C HIS A 168 24.68 -4.16 22.79
N HIS A 169 24.08 -4.82 23.79
CA HIS A 169 23.27 -4.20 24.83
C HIS A 169 24.09 -3.18 25.66
N PRO A 170 23.54 -2.02 26.04
CA PRO A 170 24.29 -0.94 26.71
C PRO A 170 25.01 -1.38 27.99
N VAL A 171 24.40 -2.28 28.77
CA VAL A 171 24.98 -2.81 30.01
C VAL A 171 26.21 -3.67 29.71
N ILE A 172 26.14 -4.53 28.70
CA ILE A 172 27.24 -5.42 28.28
C ILE A 172 28.35 -4.63 27.59
N LYS A 173 27.99 -3.60 26.81
CA LYS A 173 28.97 -2.68 26.20
C LYS A 173 29.77 -1.90 27.24
N LYS A 174 29.20 -1.64 28.43
CA LYS A 174 29.92 -1.01 29.54
C LYS A 174 30.69 -2.01 30.41
N TYR A 175 30.00 -3.03 30.93
CA TYR A 175 30.53 -3.89 31.99
C TYR A 175 31.11 -5.24 31.49
N GLY A 176 30.98 -5.53 30.19
CA GLY A 176 31.36 -6.80 29.59
C GLY A 176 30.34 -7.93 29.84
N THR A 177 30.69 -9.16 29.45
CA THR A 177 29.87 -10.36 29.70
C THR A 177 30.26 -11.13 30.96
N GLN A 178 31.48 -10.93 31.46
CA GLN A 178 32.01 -11.63 32.64
C GLN A 178 31.41 -11.07 33.93
N LYS A 179 31.04 -11.95 34.86
CA LYS A 179 30.87 -11.60 36.27
C LYS A 179 32.22 -11.16 36.86
N ARG A 180 32.20 -10.12 37.69
CA ARG A 180 33.35 -9.56 38.43
C ARG A 180 32.91 -9.23 39.86
N GLY A 181 33.83 -8.85 40.73
CA GLY A 181 33.48 -8.35 42.07
C GLY A 181 33.19 -6.84 42.10
N VAL A 182 33.01 -6.30 43.31
CA VAL A 182 32.58 -4.91 43.57
C VAL A 182 33.40 -3.87 42.80
N THR A 183 34.73 -4.02 42.76
CA THR A 183 35.66 -3.04 42.18
C THR A 183 35.40 -2.75 40.70
N ALA A 184 34.83 -3.70 39.96
CA ALA A 184 34.54 -3.55 38.53
C ALA A 184 33.27 -2.74 38.21
N TYR A 185 32.47 -2.40 39.23
CA TYR A 185 31.20 -1.69 39.07
C TYR A 185 31.19 -0.29 39.72
N VAL A 186 32.19 0.01 40.55
CA VAL A 186 32.46 1.36 41.07
C VAL A 186 32.74 2.33 39.92
N LEU A 187 32.10 3.50 39.94
CA LEU A 187 32.30 4.54 38.93
C LEU A 187 33.73 5.08 38.96
N THR A 188 34.35 5.22 37.79
CA THR A 188 35.64 5.93 37.68
C THR A 188 35.45 7.43 37.91
N GLN A 189 36.51 8.14 38.27
CA GLN A 189 36.46 9.61 38.45
C GLN A 189 35.97 10.33 37.17
N GLU A 190 36.30 9.81 35.98
CA GLU A 190 35.81 10.32 34.69
C GLU A 190 34.30 10.12 34.53
N GLU A 191 33.78 8.94 34.93
CA GLU A 191 32.35 8.67 34.91
C GLU A 191 31.60 9.48 35.97
N MET A 192 32.18 9.69 37.14
CA MET A 192 31.63 10.57 38.17
C MET A 192 31.45 11.99 37.63
N ILE A 193 32.51 12.58 37.05
CA ILE A 193 32.46 13.92 36.41
C ILE A 193 31.40 13.94 35.31
N LYS A 194 31.38 12.94 34.43
CA LYS A 194 30.44 12.85 33.30
C LYS A 194 28.96 12.72 33.72
N ASN A 195 28.69 12.15 34.90
CA ASN A 195 27.34 12.02 35.46
C ASN A 195 27.07 13.03 36.59
N HIS A 196 27.87 14.11 36.68
CA HIS A 196 27.68 15.25 37.60
C HIS A 196 27.73 14.89 39.10
N PHE A 197 28.50 13.88 39.47
CA PHE A 197 28.79 13.57 40.88
C PHE A 197 29.77 14.59 41.48
N PRO A 198 29.68 14.89 42.79
CA PRO A 198 30.68 15.68 43.49
C PRO A 198 32.08 15.03 43.46
N VAL A 199 33.04 15.72 42.84
CA VAL A 199 34.44 15.27 42.72
C VAL A 199 35.37 16.38 43.16
N ARG A 200 36.35 16.05 44.01
CA ARG A 200 37.29 17.00 44.61
C ARG A 200 38.11 17.72 43.53
N GLY A 201 38.13 19.05 43.60
CA GLY A 201 38.87 19.91 42.65
C GLY A 201 38.08 20.33 41.40
N ILE A 202 36.82 19.88 41.25
CA ILE A 202 35.89 20.42 40.25
C ILE A 202 35.17 21.64 40.82
N ARG A 203 34.99 22.68 39.99
CA ARG A 203 34.30 23.93 40.40
C ARG A 203 32.84 23.69 40.74
N GLY A 204 32.39 24.27 41.85
CA GLY A 204 31.05 24.11 42.44
C GLY A 204 30.99 23.13 43.61
N PHE A 205 32.09 22.46 43.95
CA PHE A 205 32.19 21.47 45.04
C PHE A 205 33.31 21.78 46.05
N GLU A 206 33.84 23.01 46.06
CA GLU A 206 34.96 23.43 46.92
C GLU A 206 34.63 23.33 48.41
N ASP A 207 33.39 23.65 48.81
CA ASP A 207 32.91 23.63 50.20
C ASP A 207 32.42 22.24 50.68
N PHE A 208 32.53 21.19 49.84
CA PHE A 208 31.95 19.89 50.15
C PHE A 208 32.82 19.06 51.10
N SER A 209 32.18 18.35 52.03
CA SER A 209 32.89 17.47 52.97
C SER A 209 33.30 16.16 52.32
N CYS A 210 34.57 15.77 52.40
CA CYS A 210 35.02 14.45 51.98
C CYS A 210 34.71 13.37 53.03
N THR A 211 34.36 12.16 52.60
CA THR A 211 34.46 10.96 53.44
C THR A 211 35.91 10.53 53.64
N LYS A 212 36.15 9.55 54.51
CA LYS A 212 37.43 8.81 54.56
C LYS A 212 37.68 8.20 53.17
N ASN A 213 38.93 8.24 52.68
CA ASN A 213 39.34 7.63 51.41
C ASN A 213 40.78 7.07 51.44
N ASN A 214 41.31 6.79 52.63
CA ASN A 214 42.71 6.39 52.85
C ASN A 214 42.99 4.91 52.49
N VAL A 215 41.97 4.15 52.11
CA VAL A 215 42.03 2.71 51.84
C VAL A 215 41.52 2.45 50.43
N ARG A 216 42.13 1.48 49.72
CA ARG A 216 41.66 1.04 48.41
C ARG A 216 40.53 0.02 48.59
N VAL A 217 39.44 0.21 47.85
CA VAL A 217 38.34 -0.76 47.73
C VAL A 217 38.87 -2.09 47.18
N THR A 218 38.43 -3.19 47.78
CA THR A 218 38.59 -4.56 47.26
C THR A 218 37.23 -5.13 46.87
N ASP A 219 37.22 -6.36 46.33
CA ASP A 219 35.95 -7.04 46.02
C ASP A 219 35.19 -7.52 47.28
N ASP A 220 35.83 -7.45 48.45
CA ASP A 220 35.27 -7.76 49.78
C ASP A 220 34.83 -6.50 50.56
N SER A 221 35.06 -5.29 50.02
CA SER A 221 34.76 -4.03 50.70
C SER A 221 33.24 -3.81 50.90
N PRO A 222 32.81 -3.26 52.04
CA PRO A 222 31.40 -3.22 52.41
C PRO A 222 30.59 -2.21 51.58
N LEU A 223 29.47 -2.70 51.06
CA LEU A 223 28.44 -1.88 50.40
C LEU A 223 27.52 -1.24 51.44
N TYR A 224 27.17 0.02 51.25
CA TYR A 224 26.15 0.72 52.04
C TYR A 224 25.13 1.38 51.11
N GLY A 225 23.84 1.11 51.32
CA GLY A 225 22.76 1.80 50.59
C GLY A 225 22.53 3.20 51.16
N LEU A 226 22.39 4.21 50.30
CA LEU A 226 22.14 5.60 50.67
C LEU A 226 21.04 6.19 49.80
N ASP A 227 20.11 6.91 50.41
CA ASP A 227 19.06 7.66 49.74
C ASP A 227 18.67 8.90 50.57
N CYS A 228 18.19 9.97 49.91
CA CYS A 228 17.91 11.26 50.53
C CYS A 228 16.62 11.90 50.01
N GLU A 229 15.83 12.45 50.93
CA GLU A 229 14.69 13.27 50.59
C GLU A 229 15.02 14.75 50.65
N MET A 230 14.62 15.48 49.61
CA MET A 230 14.88 16.91 49.42
C MET A 230 13.61 17.74 49.38
N CYS A 231 13.68 18.96 49.91
CA CYS A 231 12.72 20.03 49.64
C CYS A 231 13.30 21.03 48.62
N LEU A 232 12.44 21.89 48.06
CA LEU A 232 12.84 23.06 47.28
C LEU A 232 12.92 24.29 48.18
N THR A 233 14.05 25.00 48.13
CA THR A 233 14.35 26.22 48.87
C THR A 233 14.75 27.36 47.93
N GLU A 234 14.96 28.56 48.49
CA GLU A 234 15.55 29.72 47.80
C GLU A 234 16.94 29.45 47.18
N LYS A 235 17.64 28.38 47.57
CA LYS A 235 18.94 27.97 47.01
C LYS A 235 18.87 26.71 46.14
N GLY A 236 17.66 26.30 45.73
CA GLY A 236 17.43 25.02 45.05
C GLY A 236 17.12 23.89 46.04
N HIS A 237 17.48 22.66 45.69
CA HIS A 237 17.17 21.50 46.52
C HIS A 237 18.09 21.40 47.75
N GLU A 238 17.51 21.36 48.96
CA GLU A 238 18.24 21.09 50.21
C GLU A 238 17.66 19.85 50.91
N LEU A 239 18.55 19.11 51.57
CA LEU A 239 18.28 17.86 52.30
C LEU A 239 17.25 18.05 53.42
N THR A 240 16.31 17.11 53.53
CA THR A 240 15.27 17.05 54.58
C THR A 240 15.15 15.71 55.30
N ARG A 241 15.57 14.61 54.69
CA ARG A 241 15.76 13.30 55.34
C ARG A 241 16.91 12.56 54.67
N VAL A 242 17.63 11.74 55.41
CA VAL A 242 18.65 10.82 54.87
C VAL A 242 18.47 9.45 55.50
N SER A 243 18.61 8.38 54.71
CA SER A 243 18.75 7.03 55.22
C SER A 243 20.04 6.37 54.73
N LEU A 244 20.73 5.66 55.63
CA LEU A 244 21.86 4.79 55.33
C LEU A 244 21.53 3.38 55.81
N VAL A 245 21.69 2.38 54.95
CA VAL A 245 21.60 0.95 55.29
C VAL A 245 22.97 0.27 55.16
N ASP A 246 23.23 -0.71 56.03
CA ASP A 246 24.44 -1.56 55.96
C ASP A 246 24.34 -2.63 54.85
N SER A 247 25.37 -3.47 54.72
CA SER A 247 25.45 -4.51 53.69
C SER A 247 24.38 -5.59 53.79
N ASP A 248 23.74 -5.77 54.94
CA ASP A 248 22.65 -6.74 55.15
C ASP A 248 21.27 -6.08 54.99
N GLY A 249 21.24 -4.78 54.70
CA GLY A 249 20.02 -3.97 54.51
C GLY A 249 19.46 -3.36 55.80
N ASN A 250 20.15 -3.49 56.94
CA ASN A 250 19.67 -2.89 58.19
C ASN A 250 19.88 -1.37 58.17
N CYS A 251 18.88 -0.62 58.64
CA CYS A 251 19.00 0.83 58.79
C CYS A 251 19.99 1.19 59.91
N VAL A 252 21.10 1.83 59.55
CA VAL A 252 22.14 2.33 60.48
C VAL A 252 22.09 3.86 60.65
N LEU A 253 21.31 4.55 59.81
CA LEU A 253 20.95 5.96 59.95
C LEU A 253 19.59 6.21 59.31
N ASP A 254 18.68 6.85 60.02
CA ASP A 254 17.50 7.51 59.44
C ASP A 254 17.28 8.82 60.23
N GLU A 255 17.47 9.96 59.58
CA GLU A 255 17.51 11.27 60.23
C GLU A 255 16.76 12.32 59.39
N LEU A 256 15.80 13.00 60.02
CA LEU A 256 15.27 14.25 59.51
C LEU A 256 16.31 15.37 59.67
N VAL A 257 16.39 16.25 58.68
CA VAL A 257 17.38 17.33 58.62
C VAL A 257 16.67 18.66 58.43
N LYS A 258 17.08 19.68 59.18
CA LYS A 258 16.60 21.05 59.01
C LYS A 258 17.36 21.73 57.85
N PRO A 259 16.68 22.17 56.77
CA PRO A 259 17.30 23.02 55.75
C PRO A 259 17.83 24.31 56.35
N GLN A 260 18.88 24.88 55.75
CA GLN A 260 19.44 26.17 56.18
C GLN A 260 18.71 27.35 55.55
N SER A 261 18.17 27.16 54.34
CA SER A 261 17.45 28.18 53.58
C SER A 261 15.95 28.05 53.81
N ARG A 262 15.19 29.10 53.49
CA ARG A 262 13.72 29.06 53.58
C ARG A 262 13.17 28.01 52.60
N VAL A 263 12.36 27.09 53.10
CA VAL A 263 11.62 26.12 52.27
C VAL A 263 10.53 26.86 51.49
N LEU A 264 10.53 26.68 50.17
CA LEU A 264 9.52 27.18 49.25
C LEU A 264 8.46 26.10 48.95
N ASN A 265 8.89 24.84 48.86
CA ASN A 265 8.00 23.70 48.68
C ASN A 265 8.64 22.44 49.29
N TYR A 266 7.92 21.75 50.18
CA TYR A 266 8.41 20.53 50.85
C TYR A 266 8.49 19.31 49.92
N LEU A 267 7.84 19.36 48.74
CA LEU A 267 7.75 18.27 47.76
C LEU A 267 7.08 16.99 48.30
N THR A 268 6.21 17.11 49.31
CA THR A 268 5.63 16.02 50.12
C THR A 268 5.14 14.79 49.35
N LYS A 269 4.48 14.97 48.20
CA LYS A 269 4.04 13.86 47.33
C LYS A 269 5.15 12.98 46.73
N PHE A 270 6.41 13.41 46.89
CA PHE A 270 7.61 12.66 46.58
C PHE A 270 8.39 12.40 47.87
N SER A 271 8.60 13.43 48.70
CA SER A 271 9.49 13.35 49.86
C SER A 271 8.90 12.77 51.16
N GLY A 272 7.57 12.66 51.24
CA GLY A 272 6.83 12.41 52.48
C GLY A 272 6.96 13.51 53.54
N ILE A 273 7.79 14.53 53.33
CA ILE A 273 8.11 15.53 54.34
C ILE A 273 7.03 16.61 54.41
N THR A 274 6.58 16.91 55.63
CA THR A 274 5.66 18.02 55.92
C THR A 274 6.32 19.11 56.77
N ALA A 275 5.74 20.31 56.77
CA ALA A 275 6.18 21.41 57.63
C ALA A 275 6.16 21.03 59.12
N ALA A 276 5.15 20.27 59.56
CA ALA A 276 5.01 19.80 60.94
C ALA A 276 6.13 18.81 61.33
N MET A 277 6.56 17.94 60.41
CA MET A 277 7.67 17.02 60.65
C MET A 277 9.02 17.75 60.83
N LEU A 278 9.27 18.84 60.11
CA LEU A 278 10.54 19.58 60.23
C LEU A 278 10.54 20.69 61.29
N GLN A 279 9.38 21.17 61.73
CA GLN A 279 9.30 22.21 62.76
C GLN A 279 10.11 21.91 64.04
N PRO A 280 10.01 20.72 64.68
CA PRO A 280 10.77 20.41 65.89
C PRO A 280 12.25 20.06 65.62
N ILE A 281 12.64 19.84 64.36
CA ILE A 281 13.95 19.29 64.02
C ILE A 281 15.05 20.36 64.14
N THR A 282 16.11 20.01 64.86
CA THR A 282 17.33 20.81 65.07
C THR A 282 18.56 20.18 64.44
N THR A 283 18.51 18.91 64.02
CA THR A 283 19.57 18.22 63.28
C THR A 283 19.94 19.01 62.03
N THR A 284 21.21 19.41 61.91
CA THR A 284 21.72 20.16 60.74
C THR A 284 22.54 19.26 59.82
N LEU A 285 22.70 19.69 58.57
CA LEU A 285 23.52 18.98 57.58
C LEU A 285 24.94 18.63 58.10
N ARG A 286 25.58 19.51 58.88
CA ARG A 286 26.91 19.25 59.48
C ARG A 286 26.91 18.08 60.47
N VAL A 287 25.81 17.86 61.20
CA VAL A 287 25.66 16.73 62.12
C VAL A 287 25.52 15.43 61.34
N VAL A 288 24.69 15.42 60.30
CA VAL A 288 24.57 14.27 59.38
C VAL A 288 25.89 13.94 58.69
N GLN A 289 26.59 14.94 58.15
CA GLN A 289 27.93 14.78 57.57
C GLN A 289 28.94 14.23 58.59
N ALA A 290 28.79 14.51 59.89
CA ALA A 290 29.62 13.89 60.92
C ALA A 290 29.21 12.42 61.15
N LYS A 291 27.91 12.11 61.31
CA LYS A 291 27.40 10.73 61.49
C LYS A 291 27.85 9.82 60.33
N LEU A 292 27.62 10.23 59.08
CA LEU A 292 28.03 9.47 57.88
C LEU A 292 29.55 9.23 57.85
N ARG A 293 30.38 10.22 58.21
CA ARG A 293 31.84 10.05 58.29
C ARG A 293 32.31 9.17 59.44
N MET A 294 31.51 8.99 60.50
CA MET A 294 31.82 8.00 61.53
C MET A 294 31.44 6.59 61.05
N LEU A 295 30.20 6.40 60.60
CA LEU A 295 29.62 5.12 60.16
C LEU A 295 30.37 4.47 59.00
N LEU A 296 30.72 5.25 57.96
CA LEU A 296 31.37 4.71 56.77
C LEU A 296 32.87 4.39 57.03
N PRO A 297 33.35 3.14 56.81
CA PRO A 297 34.77 2.82 56.80
C PRO A 297 35.53 3.46 55.62
N GLY A 298 36.86 3.33 55.61
CA GLY A 298 37.74 4.01 54.64
C GLY A 298 37.68 3.49 53.21
N ASP A 299 37.18 2.27 53.04
CA ASP A 299 36.97 1.52 51.81
C ASP A 299 35.47 1.28 51.51
N ALA A 300 34.57 1.91 52.28
CA ALA A 300 33.13 1.82 52.03
C ALA A 300 32.78 2.17 50.59
N VAL A 301 31.77 1.48 50.04
CA VAL A 301 31.20 1.75 48.71
C VAL A 301 29.74 2.16 48.87
N LEU A 302 29.41 3.40 48.50
CA LEU A 302 28.03 3.88 48.53
C LEU A 302 27.24 3.39 47.31
N VAL A 303 26.05 2.87 47.56
CA VAL A 303 25.09 2.39 46.57
C VAL A 303 23.83 3.25 46.62
N GLY A 304 23.27 3.61 45.46
CA GLY A 304 22.01 4.38 45.39
C GLY A 304 21.40 4.40 44.00
N HIS A 305 20.44 5.30 43.78
CA HIS A 305 19.73 5.42 42.50
C HIS A 305 19.66 6.88 42.00
N SER A 306 20.58 7.26 41.12
CA SER A 306 20.90 8.67 40.81
C SER A 306 21.53 9.44 41.96
N LEU A 307 22.38 8.74 42.73
CA LEU A 307 23.08 9.22 43.94
C LEU A 307 23.91 10.51 43.76
N ASN A 308 24.09 10.98 42.52
CA ASN A 308 24.65 12.29 42.22
C ASN A 308 23.81 13.44 42.82
N ASN A 309 22.50 13.28 42.95
CA ASN A 309 21.61 14.30 43.52
C ASN A 309 21.77 14.37 45.04
N ASP A 310 21.78 13.20 45.67
CA ASP A 310 21.86 12.96 47.11
C ASP A 310 23.18 13.47 47.68
N LEU A 311 24.30 13.16 47.01
CA LEU A 311 25.63 13.66 47.38
C LEU A 311 25.75 15.19 47.20
N VAL A 312 24.99 15.79 46.28
CA VAL A 312 24.88 17.26 46.17
C VAL A 312 24.05 17.85 47.31
N ALA A 313 22.90 17.27 47.65
CA ALA A 313 22.08 17.71 48.78
C ALA A 313 22.80 17.54 50.13
N LEU A 314 23.56 16.45 50.29
CA LEU A 314 24.45 16.16 51.42
C LEU A 314 25.72 17.03 51.44
N LYS A 315 26.03 17.77 50.36
CA LYS A 315 27.28 18.51 50.15
C LYS A 315 28.51 17.65 50.50
N LEU A 316 28.52 16.41 50.01
CA LEU A 316 29.43 15.34 50.39
C LEU A 316 30.16 14.79 49.16
N ILE A 317 31.48 14.66 49.25
CA ILE A 317 32.31 13.97 48.25
C ILE A 317 32.64 12.58 48.82
N HIS A 318 32.23 11.54 48.09
CA HIS A 318 32.58 10.15 48.37
C HIS A 318 33.18 9.51 47.11
N GLN A 319 34.27 8.76 47.27
CA GLN A 319 35.11 8.31 46.15
C GLN A 319 34.61 7.03 45.47
N HIS A 320 33.83 6.20 46.15
CA HIS A 320 33.51 4.85 45.70
C HIS A 320 32.00 4.66 45.57
N VAL A 321 31.45 5.00 44.39
CA VAL A 321 29.99 4.99 44.16
C VAL A 321 29.58 3.92 43.15
N ILE A 322 28.49 3.20 43.45
CA ILE A 322 27.76 2.35 42.51
C ILE A 322 26.34 2.91 42.35
N ASP A 323 26.02 3.48 41.18
CA ASP A 323 24.68 3.99 40.87
C ASP A 323 23.87 2.95 40.07
N THR A 324 22.82 2.41 40.69
CA THR A 324 21.93 1.41 40.06
C THR A 324 21.27 1.92 38.78
N SER A 325 21.01 3.22 38.68
CA SER A 325 20.45 3.85 37.47
C SER A 325 21.45 3.88 36.30
N LEU A 326 22.74 3.64 36.57
CA LEU A 326 23.80 3.45 35.58
C LEU A 326 24.15 1.97 35.37
N LEU A 327 23.92 1.09 36.34
CA LEU A 327 24.00 -0.37 36.16
C LEU A 327 22.96 -0.87 35.15
N TYR A 328 21.69 -0.52 35.35
CA TYR A 328 20.55 -1.02 34.55
C TYR A 328 20.19 -0.11 33.36
N LYS A 329 21.14 0.62 32.78
CA LYS A 329 20.85 1.73 31.84
C LYS A 329 20.16 1.29 30.54
N LYS A 330 19.22 2.11 30.02
CA LYS A 330 18.60 1.91 28.70
C LYS A 330 19.49 2.38 27.55
N GLU A 331 19.11 1.97 26.33
CA GLU A 331 19.60 2.59 25.10
C GLU A 331 19.34 4.11 25.08
N LEU A 332 20.12 4.83 24.27
CA LEU A 332 20.19 6.29 24.24
C LEU A 332 20.51 6.97 25.59
N GLY A 333 20.81 6.19 26.65
CA GLY A 333 21.25 6.69 27.95
C GLY A 333 20.13 7.08 28.92
N GLN A 334 18.88 6.65 28.68
CA GLN A 334 17.80 6.86 29.66
C GLN A 334 18.02 6.01 30.92
N LYS A 335 17.67 6.56 32.09
CA LYS A 335 17.61 5.85 33.38
C LYS A 335 16.22 5.21 33.55
N PHE A 336 16.14 4.06 34.22
CA PHE A 336 14.86 3.57 34.77
C PHE A 336 14.50 4.35 36.05
N LYS A 337 13.26 4.22 36.54
CA LYS A 337 12.89 4.59 37.91
C LYS A 337 13.18 3.42 38.86
N LEU A 338 13.55 3.71 40.12
CA LEU A 338 13.82 2.69 41.14
C LEU A 338 12.64 1.72 41.33
N LYS A 339 11.40 2.23 41.46
CA LYS A 339 10.15 1.43 41.54
C LYS A 339 10.03 0.36 40.44
N VAL A 340 10.42 0.69 39.20
CA VAL A 340 10.37 -0.25 38.07
C VAL A 340 11.49 -1.30 38.15
N LEU A 341 12.67 -0.94 38.65
CA LEU A 341 13.75 -1.91 38.86
C LEU A 341 13.41 -2.86 40.02
N ALA A 342 12.84 -2.37 41.13
CA ALA A 342 12.42 -3.21 42.25
C ALA A 342 11.29 -4.16 41.85
N GLU A 343 10.29 -3.69 41.12
CA GLU A 343 9.15 -4.50 40.68
C GLU A 343 9.55 -5.61 39.68
N MET A 344 10.45 -5.32 38.73
CA MET A 344 10.89 -6.32 37.75
C MET A 344 12.01 -7.24 38.29
N VAL A 345 13.04 -6.68 38.94
CA VAL A 345 14.23 -7.45 39.33
C VAL A 345 14.10 -8.10 40.71
N LEU A 346 13.60 -7.36 41.71
CA LEU A 346 13.44 -7.87 43.08
C LEU A 346 12.05 -8.49 43.33
N LYS A 347 11.11 -8.34 42.38
CA LYS A 347 9.68 -8.67 42.51
C LYS A 347 9.02 -8.00 43.73
N ARG A 348 9.53 -6.83 44.15
CA ARG A 348 9.01 -6.02 45.26
C ARG A 348 8.42 -4.72 44.73
N GLN A 349 7.15 -4.45 45.07
CA GLN A 349 6.58 -3.11 44.91
C GLN A 349 7.03 -2.23 46.09
N ILE A 350 7.53 -1.05 45.75
CA ILE A 350 8.00 0.01 46.66
C ILE A 350 7.31 1.33 46.28
N GLN A 351 7.40 2.36 47.11
CA GLN A 351 6.79 3.67 46.85
C GLN A 351 5.28 3.53 46.49
N THR A 352 4.55 2.71 47.24
CA THR A 352 3.18 2.26 46.88
C THR A 352 2.09 3.30 47.13
N ASP A 353 2.32 4.25 48.04
CA ASP A 353 1.38 5.33 48.38
C ASP A 353 1.80 6.66 47.72
N GLU A 354 1.09 7.05 46.66
CA GLU A 354 1.38 8.28 45.91
C GLU A 354 1.01 9.59 46.65
N ASN A 355 0.34 9.50 47.81
CA ASN A 355 -0.06 10.66 48.61
C ASN A 355 0.87 10.89 49.81
N ASN A 356 1.38 9.82 50.43
CA ASN A 356 2.30 9.90 51.57
C ASN A 356 3.78 10.04 51.20
N GLY A 357 4.13 9.93 49.91
CA GLY A 357 5.50 10.08 49.43
C GLY A 357 6.36 8.84 49.66
N HIS A 358 7.66 8.98 49.40
CA HIS A 358 8.62 7.89 49.45
C HIS A 358 9.21 7.69 50.85
N ASN A 359 9.93 6.58 51.02
CA ASN A 359 10.64 6.26 52.25
C ASN A 359 12.11 5.96 51.91
N PRO A 360 13.07 6.86 52.23
CA PRO A 360 14.47 6.70 51.83
C PRO A 360 15.10 5.43 52.42
N THR A 361 14.57 4.87 53.51
CA THR A 361 15.03 3.57 54.04
C THR A 361 14.61 2.39 53.15
N GLU A 362 13.42 2.45 52.53
CA GLU A 362 12.96 1.45 51.54
C GLU A 362 13.75 1.58 50.24
N ASP A 363 13.95 2.81 49.77
CA ASP A 363 14.64 3.10 48.51
C ASP A 363 16.15 2.82 48.60
N ALA A 364 16.82 3.16 49.71
CA ALA A 364 18.22 2.80 49.96
C ALA A 364 18.43 1.28 49.99
N ALA A 365 17.53 0.52 50.65
CA ALA A 365 17.55 -0.94 50.66
C ALA A 365 17.32 -1.52 49.27
N ALA A 366 16.30 -1.04 48.54
CA ALA A 366 16.02 -1.49 47.17
C ALA A 366 17.21 -1.23 46.23
N ALA A 367 17.88 -0.08 46.34
CA ALA A 367 19.07 0.23 45.55
C ALA A 367 20.26 -0.68 45.92
N LEU A 368 20.47 -0.96 47.21
CA LEU A 368 21.50 -1.90 47.67
C LEU A 368 21.26 -3.31 47.12
N GLU A 369 20.07 -3.86 47.31
CA GLU A 369 19.67 -5.19 46.83
C GLU A 369 19.81 -5.31 45.30
N LEU A 370 19.44 -4.27 44.55
CA LEU A 370 19.62 -4.23 43.09
C LEU A 370 21.08 -4.28 42.66
N ALA A 371 21.99 -3.63 43.39
CA ALA A 371 23.43 -3.70 43.11
C ALA A 371 24.02 -5.05 43.51
N GLN A 372 23.66 -5.57 44.70
CA GLN A 372 24.06 -6.89 45.16
C GLN A 372 23.61 -7.99 44.18
N TYR A 373 22.36 -7.93 43.71
CA TYR A 373 21.84 -8.82 42.67
C TYR A 373 22.67 -8.71 41.38
N PHE A 374 22.99 -7.47 40.94
CA PHE A 374 23.78 -7.25 39.73
C PHE A 374 25.19 -7.84 39.82
N ILE A 375 25.88 -7.65 40.95
CA ILE A 375 27.23 -8.17 41.22
C ILE A 375 27.21 -9.70 41.36
N LYS A 376 26.23 -10.24 42.11
CA LYS A 376 26.08 -11.68 42.35
C LYS A 376 25.72 -12.46 41.09
N THR A 377 24.88 -11.91 40.23
CA THR A 377 24.36 -12.54 39.02
C THR A 377 25.26 -12.29 37.79
N GLY A 378 25.88 -11.11 37.71
CA GLY A 378 26.80 -10.72 36.65
C GLY A 378 26.09 -10.17 35.40
N PRO A 379 26.74 -9.26 34.61
CA PRO A 379 26.03 -8.42 33.65
C PRO A 379 25.31 -9.20 32.55
N HIS A 380 25.93 -10.27 32.04
CA HIS A 380 25.33 -11.11 31.00
C HIS A 380 24.01 -11.74 31.45
N GLN A 381 24.02 -12.35 32.63
CA GLN A 381 22.88 -13.11 33.14
C GLN A 381 21.76 -12.17 33.64
N VAL A 382 22.10 -11.00 34.20
CA VAL A 382 21.11 -9.95 34.51
C VAL A 382 20.39 -9.47 33.24
N VAL A 383 21.14 -9.19 32.17
CA VAL A 383 20.56 -8.73 30.89
C VAL A 383 19.72 -9.82 30.23
N GLU A 384 20.13 -11.08 30.32
CA GLU A 384 19.37 -12.24 29.85
C GLU A 384 18.05 -12.44 30.60
N LEU A 385 18.10 -12.52 31.94
CA LEU A 385 16.92 -12.81 32.77
C LEU A 385 15.85 -11.71 32.69
N HIS A 386 16.26 -10.45 32.54
CA HIS A 386 15.38 -9.28 32.55
C HIS A 386 15.18 -8.63 31.17
N LEU A 387 15.59 -9.31 30.08
CA LEU A 387 15.58 -8.75 28.72
C LEU A 387 14.17 -8.34 28.25
N GLU A 388 13.17 -9.15 28.60
CA GLU A 388 11.77 -8.88 28.26
C GLU A 388 11.15 -7.81 29.15
N GLU A 389 11.34 -7.93 30.47
CA GLU A 389 10.64 -7.10 31.47
C GLU A 389 11.15 -5.65 31.50
N LEU A 390 12.48 -5.45 31.45
CA LEU A 390 13.08 -4.12 31.50
C LEU A 390 13.23 -3.50 30.10
N TRP A 391 13.67 -4.29 29.11
CA TRP A 391 14.01 -3.81 27.77
C TRP A 391 13.01 -4.20 26.67
N GLY A 392 11.88 -4.84 27.02
CA GLY A 392 10.76 -5.11 26.10
C GLY A 392 11.01 -6.24 25.09
N TYR A 393 12.13 -6.95 25.20
CA TYR A 393 12.63 -7.86 24.17
C TYR A 393 12.15 -9.29 24.38
N LYS A 394 10.98 -9.64 23.80
CA LYS A 394 10.40 -10.99 23.95
C LYS A 394 11.26 -12.08 23.29
N PRO A 395 11.83 -13.05 24.05
CA PRO A 395 12.47 -14.22 23.44
C PRO A 395 11.39 -15.12 22.84
N LYS A 396 11.56 -15.54 21.60
CA LYS A 396 10.79 -16.67 21.03
C LYS A 396 11.68 -17.89 21.00
N GLU A 397 11.39 -18.86 21.85
CA GLU A 397 12.01 -20.18 21.80
C GLU A 397 11.66 -20.89 20.49
N GLU A 398 12.68 -21.45 19.81
CA GLU A 398 12.82 -22.89 19.57
C GLU A 398 14.18 -23.17 18.88
N SER A 399 14.48 -24.45 18.59
CA SER A 399 15.84 -25.00 18.66
C SER A 399 16.77 -24.76 17.44
N SER A 400 17.99 -25.29 17.56
CA SER A 400 19.19 -24.91 16.80
C SER A 400 19.63 -25.99 15.81
N GLU A 401 20.25 -25.56 14.71
CA GLU A 401 21.41 -26.25 14.16
C GLU A 401 22.36 -25.24 13.48
N CYS A 402 23.67 -25.54 13.43
CA CYS A 402 24.70 -24.53 13.22
C CYS A 402 25.12 -24.33 11.75
N SER A 403 24.59 -23.27 11.14
CA SER A 403 25.17 -22.59 9.97
C SER A 403 24.83 -21.09 10.07
N PRO A 404 25.44 -20.15 9.31
CA PRO A 404 25.31 -18.72 9.59
C PRO A 404 23.85 -18.26 9.47
N ALA A 405 23.25 -17.89 10.60
CA ALA A 405 21.81 -17.66 10.72
C ALA A 405 21.30 -16.70 9.63
N PRO A 406 20.40 -17.14 8.74
CA PRO A 406 19.99 -16.35 7.60
C PRO A 406 19.21 -15.12 8.06
N SER A 407 19.63 -13.95 7.60
CA SER A 407 18.87 -12.71 7.72
C SER A 407 17.50 -12.92 7.07
N HIS A 408 16.42 -12.63 7.81
CA HIS A 408 15.04 -12.78 7.32
C HIS A 408 14.65 -11.72 6.27
N ARG A 409 15.53 -10.74 6.06
CA ARG A 409 15.36 -9.67 5.08
C ARG A 409 15.34 -10.27 3.68
N PHE A 410 14.37 -9.84 2.89
CA PHE A 410 14.15 -10.38 1.55
C PHE A 410 15.41 -10.38 0.65
N THR A 411 16.24 -9.33 0.76
CA THR A 411 17.51 -9.21 0.03
C THR A 411 18.52 -10.30 0.35
N ASP A 412 18.54 -10.74 1.61
CA ASP A 412 19.59 -11.61 2.12
C ASP A 412 19.19 -13.07 1.97
N ILE A 413 17.90 -13.39 2.14
CA ILE A 413 17.34 -14.70 1.72
C ILE A 413 17.63 -14.94 0.24
N LEU A 414 17.39 -13.94 -0.63
CA LEU A 414 17.73 -14.03 -2.06
C LEU A 414 19.23 -14.30 -2.26
N ARG A 415 20.10 -13.57 -1.55
CA ARG A 415 21.56 -13.75 -1.60
C ARG A 415 21.97 -15.17 -1.19
N THR A 416 21.39 -15.70 -0.11
CA THR A 416 21.65 -17.07 0.40
C THR A 416 21.21 -18.15 -0.59
N ILE A 417 20.10 -17.95 -1.33
CA ILE A 417 19.68 -18.88 -2.40
C ILE A 417 20.33 -18.59 -3.76
N GLY A 418 21.48 -17.90 -3.77
CA GLY A 418 22.30 -17.66 -4.96
C GLY A 418 21.71 -16.67 -5.96
N ARG A 419 20.73 -15.85 -5.56
CA ARG A 419 20.04 -14.90 -6.44
C ARG A 419 20.57 -13.49 -6.24
N SER A 420 20.99 -12.88 -7.35
CA SER A 420 21.49 -11.52 -7.42
C SER A 420 20.41 -10.48 -7.13
N VAL A 421 20.79 -9.44 -6.40
CA VAL A 421 19.98 -8.28 -6.03
C VAL A 421 20.73 -7.01 -6.43
N THR A 422 20.09 -6.02 -7.06
CA THR A 422 20.76 -4.76 -7.41
C THR A 422 19.80 -3.57 -7.40
N TYR A 423 20.30 -2.42 -6.93
CA TYR A 423 19.67 -1.12 -7.06
C TYR A 423 20.41 -0.24 -8.07
N LEU A 424 19.69 0.42 -8.98
CA LEU A 424 20.25 1.43 -9.88
C LEU A 424 19.40 2.70 -9.82
N GLY A 425 19.97 3.83 -9.41
CA GLY A 425 19.21 5.07 -9.17
C GLY A 425 20.06 6.27 -8.76
N LYS A 426 19.43 7.29 -8.17
CA LYS A 426 20.11 8.38 -7.46
C LYS A 426 20.50 7.93 -6.03
N ARG A 427 21.48 8.62 -5.45
CA ARG A 427 21.92 8.40 -4.06
C ARG A 427 20.77 8.64 -3.08
N ALA A 428 20.46 7.63 -2.28
CA ALA A 428 19.38 7.62 -1.29
C ALA A 428 19.72 6.64 -0.15
N ASP A 429 19.18 6.86 1.04
CA ASP A 429 19.41 5.97 2.19
C ASP A 429 18.54 4.71 2.09
N VAL A 430 19.06 3.78 1.31
CA VAL A 430 18.47 2.47 1.03
C VAL A 430 19.22 1.42 1.84
N ALA A 431 18.50 0.60 2.61
CA ALA A 431 19.07 -0.41 3.51
C ALA A 431 19.68 -1.65 2.80
N LEU A 432 20.22 -1.49 1.59
CA LEU A 432 20.93 -2.52 0.84
C LEU A 432 22.45 -2.38 1.07
N ASP A 433 23.20 -3.46 0.96
CA ASP A 433 24.67 -3.40 0.97
C ASP A 433 25.19 -2.53 -0.19
N LEU A 434 26.09 -1.58 0.10
CA LEU A 434 26.65 -0.61 -0.83
C LEU A 434 27.24 -1.26 -2.10
N SER A 435 27.77 -2.48 -1.99
CA SER A 435 28.28 -3.24 -3.15
C SER A 435 27.22 -3.51 -4.23
N ASN A 436 25.93 -3.49 -3.86
CA ASN A 436 24.79 -3.74 -4.74
C ASN A 436 24.03 -2.45 -5.12
N GLN A 437 24.55 -1.28 -4.76
CA GLN A 437 23.94 0.03 -5.03
C GLN A 437 24.74 0.80 -6.09
N GLN A 438 24.13 1.06 -7.24
CA GLN A 438 24.75 1.79 -8.35
C GLN A 438 24.12 3.17 -8.54
N TRP A 439 24.93 4.21 -8.34
CA TRP A 439 24.49 5.60 -8.35
C TRP A 439 24.74 6.27 -9.70
N TYR A 440 23.74 6.99 -10.20
CA TYR A 440 23.78 7.67 -11.49
C TYR A 440 23.14 9.06 -11.43
N SER A 441 23.59 9.95 -12.32
CA SER A 441 23.10 11.33 -12.41
C SER A 441 21.87 11.44 -13.32
N THR A 442 21.77 10.58 -14.35
CA THR A 442 20.62 10.56 -15.27
C THR A 442 20.06 9.16 -15.52
N ASP A 443 18.76 9.08 -15.79
CA ASP A 443 18.08 7.87 -16.29
C ASP A 443 18.78 7.23 -17.53
N LYS A 444 19.56 8.01 -18.30
CA LYS A 444 20.28 7.50 -19.48
C LYS A 444 21.45 6.62 -19.05
N GLU A 445 22.19 7.00 -18.00
CA GLU A 445 23.19 6.13 -17.38
C GLU A 445 22.54 4.92 -16.72
N VAL A 446 21.48 5.12 -15.91
CA VAL A 446 20.72 4.03 -15.24
C VAL A 446 20.31 2.96 -16.25
N LEU A 447 19.63 3.35 -17.33
CA LEU A 447 19.20 2.44 -18.39
C LEU A 447 20.39 1.78 -19.11
N SER A 448 21.49 2.50 -19.29
CA SER A 448 22.68 1.96 -19.97
C SER A 448 23.41 0.94 -19.09
N SER A 449 23.49 1.14 -17.77
CA SER A 449 24.09 0.18 -16.85
C SER A 449 23.21 -1.06 -16.68
N PHE A 450 21.91 -0.87 -16.45
CA PHE A 450 20.93 -1.95 -16.39
C PHE A 450 21.04 -2.89 -17.60
N ARG A 451 21.07 -2.32 -18.83
CA ARG A 451 21.20 -3.10 -20.08
C ARG A 451 22.52 -3.85 -20.27
N ARG A 452 23.58 -3.55 -19.50
CA ARG A 452 24.80 -4.37 -19.45
C ARG A 452 24.65 -5.57 -18.51
N GLN A 453 23.77 -5.48 -17.51
CA GLN A 453 23.70 -6.41 -16.39
C GLN A 453 22.50 -7.38 -16.45
N THR A 454 21.43 -7.08 -17.21
CA THR A 454 20.17 -7.85 -17.18
C THR A 454 20.26 -9.36 -17.45
N LYS A 455 21.37 -9.86 -18.03
CA LYS A 455 21.56 -11.31 -18.23
C LYS A 455 21.67 -12.10 -16.92
N ASN A 456 22.15 -11.46 -15.85
CA ASN A 456 22.55 -12.13 -14.61
C ASN A 456 21.80 -11.61 -13.36
N LEU A 457 20.75 -10.80 -13.52
CA LEU A 457 20.01 -10.17 -12.41
C LEU A 457 18.69 -10.90 -12.12
N PHE A 458 18.52 -11.41 -10.90
CA PHE A 458 17.24 -11.98 -10.45
C PHE A 458 16.29 -10.91 -9.90
N LEU A 459 16.70 -10.14 -8.87
CA LEU A 459 15.96 -8.98 -8.37
C LEU A 459 16.67 -7.70 -8.78
N SER A 460 15.92 -6.78 -9.42
CA SER A 460 16.44 -5.47 -9.79
C SER A 460 15.44 -4.37 -9.45
N ILE A 461 15.92 -3.29 -8.83
CA ILE A 461 15.15 -2.07 -8.59
C ILE A 461 15.81 -0.92 -9.34
N VAL A 462 15.03 -0.25 -10.18
CA VAL A 462 15.48 0.78 -11.12
C VAL A 462 14.72 2.08 -10.85
N GLN A 463 15.39 3.10 -10.31
CA GLN A 463 14.80 4.42 -10.07
C GLN A 463 15.03 5.34 -11.28
N PHE A 464 13.97 6.00 -11.74
CA PHE A 464 14.04 7.10 -12.71
C PHE A 464 13.54 8.39 -12.05
N SER A 465 14.38 9.43 -12.04
CA SER A 465 14.11 10.72 -11.39
C SER A 465 13.87 11.86 -12.36
N SER A 466 14.11 11.69 -13.68
CA SER A 466 14.03 12.77 -14.68
C SER A 466 12.72 13.59 -14.67
N PHE A 467 11.64 13.04 -14.10
CA PHE A 467 10.36 13.74 -13.94
C PHE A 467 10.27 14.50 -12.60
N SER A 468 10.63 13.91 -11.45
CA SER A 468 10.90 14.63 -10.19
C SER A 468 11.83 15.84 -10.42
N ASP A 469 12.89 15.65 -11.20
CA ASP A 469 13.85 16.68 -11.62
C ASP A 469 13.26 17.72 -12.59
N HIS A 470 12.11 17.46 -13.22
CA HIS A 470 11.36 18.42 -14.04
C HIS A 470 10.39 19.24 -13.17
N LEU A 471 9.61 18.57 -12.31
CA LEU A 471 8.69 19.22 -11.37
C LEU A 471 9.42 20.28 -10.52
N ARG A 472 10.60 19.94 -9.99
CA ARG A 472 11.45 20.85 -9.19
C ARG A 472 11.94 22.10 -9.93
N ARG A 473 11.78 22.19 -11.26
CA ARG A 473 12.16 23.34 -12.09
C ARG A 473 10.98 24.18 -12.61
N HIS A 474 9.74 23.71 -12.43
CA HIS A 474 8.53 24.32 -13.02
C HIS A 474 7.35 24.37 -12.04
N SER A 475 7.61 24.38 -10.73
CA SER A 475 6.60 24.19 -9.68
C SER A 475 5.44 25.19 -9.70
N ALA A 476 5.69 26.48 -9.93
CA ALA A 476 4.72 27.57 -9.76
C ALA A 476 3.56 27.63 -10.78
N HIS A 477 3.53 26.74 -11.79
CA HIS A 477 2.44 26.66 -12.77
C HIS A 477 1.87 25.25 -12.98
N GLN A 478 2.50 24.22 -12.42
CA GLN A 478 2.01 22.85 -12.57
C GLN A 478 0.80 22.53 -11.68
N GLU A 479 0.56 23.25 -10.58
CA GLU A 479 -0.55 22.92 -9.67
C GLU A 479 -1.94 23.10 -10.29
N GLN A 480 -2.19 24.20 -11.03
CA GLN A 480 -3.45 24.39 -11.78
C GLN A 480 -3.65 23.31 -12.85
N LEU A 481 -2.58 22.95 -13.58
CA LEU A 481 -2.63 21.86 -14.56
C LEU A 481 -2.86 20.49 -13.89
N HIS A 482 -2.38 20.28 -12.66
CA HIS A 482 -2.67 19.07 -11.88
C HIS A 482 -4.12 19.05 -11.38
N GLN A 483 -4.69 20.20 -10.98
CA GLN A 483 -6.08 20.30 -10.54
C GLN A 483 -7.07 19.98 -11.67
N SER A 484 -6.84 20.50 -12.89
CA SER A 484 -7.60 20.17 -14.10
C SER A 484 -7.56 18.67 -14.40
N VAL A 485 -6.36 18.07 -14.46
CA VAL A 485 -6.18 16.63 -14.69
C VAL A 485 -6.86 15.78 -13.61
N CYS A 486 -6.80 16.22 -12.35
CA CYS A 486 -7.52 15.56 -11.27
C CYS A 486 -9.04 15.74 -11.35
N SER A 487 -9.56 16.66 -12.17
CA SER A 487 -10.98 16.72 -12.56
C SER A 487 -11.33 15.64 -13.58
N ASP A 488 -10.61 15.57 -14.70
CA ASP A 488 -10.81 14.55 -15.75
C ASP A 488 -10.82 13.11 -15.17
N LEU A 489 -9.99 12.88 -14.16
CA LEU A 489 -9.91 11.62 -13.42
C LEU A 489 -11.08 11.37 -12.45
N ARG A 490 -11.65 12.41 -11.84
CA ARG A 490 -12.89 12.30 -11.07
C ARG A 490 -14.03 11.91 -12.00
N ASP A 491 -14.10 12.50 -13.18
CA ASP A 491 -15.11 12.18 -14.19
C ASP A 491 -14.96 10.74 -14.70
N MET A 492 -13.72 10.26 -14.89
CA MET A 492 -13.46 8.83 -15.15
C MET A 492 -13.79 7.90 -13.96
N CYS A 493 -14.03 8.41 -12.74
CA CYS A 493 -14.56 7.62 -11.63
C CYS A 493 -16.09 7.59 -11.57
N VAL A 494 -16.78 8.26 -12.50
CA VAL A 494 -18.24 8.25 -12.65
C VAL A 494 -18.71 7.12 -13.58
N VAL A 495 -19.87 6.56 -13.26
CA VAL A 495 -20.73 5.77 -14.15
C VAL A 495 -22.16 6.27 -14.05
N PHE A 496 -22.94 6.13 -15.12
CA PHE A 496 -24.40 6.28 -15.07
C PHE A 496 -25.05 4.90 -15.03
N ALA A 497 -26.07 4.76 -14.20
CA ALA A 497 -26.81 3.51 -14.01
C ALA A 497 -28.33 3.75 -14.11
N GLY A 498 -29.05 2.77 -14.64
CA GLY A 498 -30.52 2.77 -14.74
C GLY A 498 -31.02 2.01 -15.98
N PRO A 499 -32.33 1.98 -16.24
CA PRO A 499 -33.38 2.62 -15.43
C PRO A 499 -33.59 1.92 -14.09
N PHE A 500 -33.92 2.68 -13.05
CA PHE A 500 -34.31 2.17 -11.73
C PHE A 500 -35.84 2.28 -11.52
N PRO A 501 -36.43 1.45 -10.65
CA PRO A 501 -37.83 1.57 -10.24
C PRO A 501 -38.16 2.93 -9.59
N PRO A 502 -39.43 3.40 -9.63
CA PRO A 502 -39.84 4.73 -9.16
C PRO A 502 -39.40 5.10 -7.73
N ASP A 503 -39.46 4.13 -6.81
CA ASP A 503 -39.18 4.34 -5.37
C ASP A 503 -37.71 4.09 -4.98
N PHE A 504 -36.82 3.79 -5.93
CA PHE A 504 -35.48 3.27 -5.65
C PHE A 504 -34.53 4.39 -5.17
N SER A 505 -34.20 4.38 -3.88
CA SER A 505 -33.51 5.49 -3.20
C SER A 505 -31.99 5.54 -3.47
N ASP A 506 -31.37 6.70 -3.23
CA ASP A 506 -29.89 6.83 -3.27
C ASP A 506 -29.21 5.83 -2.32
N ARG A 507 -29.85 5.54 -1.18
CA ARG A 507 -29.38 4.57 -0.18
C ARG A 507 -29.35 3.15 -0.73
N GLU A 508 -30.27 2.79 -1.61
CA GLU A 508 -30.33 1.48 -2.26
C GLU A 508 -29.38 1.39 -3.45
N VAL A 509 -29.25 2.44 -4.26
CA VAL A 509 -28.15 2.58 -5.23
C VAL A 509 -26.80 2.47 -4.51
N ARG A 510 -26.63 3.13 -3.35
CA ARG A 510 -25.41 3.05 -2.52
C ARG A 510 -25.19 1.67 -1.92
N ARG A 511 -26.26 0.92 -1.62
CA ARG A 511 -26.14 -0.47 -1.14
C ARG A 511 -25.71 -1.40 -2.27
N LEU A 512 -26.26 -1.20 -3.48
CA LEU A 512 -25.96 -1.96 -4.67
C LEU A 512 -24.53 -1.71 -5.16
N PHE A 513 -24.14 -0.45 -5.39
CA PHE A 513 -22.84 -0.09 -5.95
C PHE A 513 -21.67 -0.22 -4.96
N ARG A 514 -21.94 -0.36 -3.65
CA ARG A 514 -20.92 -0.66 -2.63
C ARG A 514 -20.19 -1.97 -2.88
N CYS A 515 -20.81 -2.96 -3.53
CA CYS A 515 -20.11 -4.20 -3.89
C CYS A 515 -19.03 -4.00 -4.98
N CYS A 516 -19.00 -2.82 -5.62
CA CYS A 516 -17.99 -2.43 -6.60
C CYS A 516 -16.96 -1.42 -6.07
N GLY A 517 -17.11 -0.89 -4.86
CA GLY A 517 -16.11 -0.02 -4.23
C GLY A 517 -16.69 1.02 -3.29
N ARG A 518 -15.82 1.89 -2.76
CA ARG A 518 -16.27 3.09 -2.03
C ARG A 518 -16.88 4.09 -2.99
N VAL A 519 -18.17 4.37 -2.79
CA VAL A 519 -18.94 5.35 -3.55
C VAL A 519 -18.86 6.70 -2.87
N ARG A 520 -18.15 7.64 -3.49
CA ARG A 520 -17.94 9.01 -3.02
C ARG A 520 -19.24 9.80 -3.07
N ASN A 521 -19.91 9.82 -4.22
CA ASN A 521 -21.16 10.56 -4.42
C ASN A 521 -22.18 9.75 -5.22
N ILE A 522 -23.46 10.02 -4.99
CA ILE A 522 -24.58 9.55 -5.82
C ILE A 522 -25.51 10.72 -6.03
N ARG A 523 -25.90 10.95 -7.29
CA ARG A 523 -26.92 11.93 -7.66
C ARG A 523 -27.99 11.20 -8.46
N MET A 524 -29.20 11.15 -7.90
CA MET A 524 -30.37 10.62 -8.62
C MET A 524 -30.76 11.60 -9.72
N LEU A 525 -31.11 11.06 -10.88
CA LEU A 525 -31.41 11.79 -12.11
C LEU A 525 -32.87 11.56 -12.46
N ASN A 526 -33.70 12.50 -12.01
CA ASN A 526 -35.14 12.52 -12.25
C ASN A 526 -35.50 13.46 -13.42
N THR A 527 -34.50 13.83 -14.22
CA THR A 527 -34.58 14.71 -15.42
C THR A 527 -34.75 13.92 -16.71
N SER A 528 -34.47 12.62 -16.70
CA SER A 528 -34.71 11.66 -17.80
C SER A 528 -36.12 11.06 -17.68
N VAL A 529 -36.60 10.38 -18.72
CA VAL A 529 -37.97 9.78 -18.72
C VAL A 529 -38.05 8.59 -17.77
N ARG A 530 -36.92 7.89 -17.56
CA ARG A 530 -36.76 6.84 -16.56
C ARG A 530 -35.73 7.27 -15.51
N ILE A 531 -35.92 6.86 -14.25
CA ILE A 531 -34.99 7.24 -13.15
C ILE A 531 -33.61 6.62 -13.40
N HIS A 532 -32.58 7.47 -13.37
CA HIS A 532 -31.19 7.06 -13.44
C HIS A 532 -30.41 7.54 -12.20
N ALA A 533 -29.18 7.05 -12.03
CA ALA A 533 -28.25 7.56 -11.02
C ALA A 533 -26.86 7.79 -11.62
N GLU A 534 -26.31 8.97 -11.34
CA GLU A 534 -24.88 9.27 -11.48
C GLU A 534 -24.17 8.73 -10.23
N VAL A 535 -23.25 7.76 -10.40
CA VAL A 535 -22.53 7.12 -9.31
C VAL A 535 -21.03 7.41 -9.44
N ALA A 536 -20.50 8.23 -8.54
CA ALA A 536 -19.09 8.61 -8.49
C ALA A 536 -18.35 7.76 -7.45
N PHE A 537 -17.38 6.95 -7.89
CA PHE A 537 -16.50 6.19 -7.00
C PHE A 537 -15.35 7.06 -6.45
N GLU A 538 -14.75 6.63 -5.33
CA GLU A 538 -13.45 7.14 -4.90
C GLU A 538 -12.33 6.73 -5.88
N MET A 539 -12.48 5.56 -6.52
CA MET A 539 -11.45 4.93 -7.35
C MET A 539 -11.96 4.52 -8.75
N LEU A 540 -11.11 4.70 -9.75
CA LEU A 540 -11.37 4.35 -11.16
C LEU A 540 -11.67 2.86 -11.34
N GLU A 541 -11.00 2.01 -10.56
CA GLU A 541 -11.20 0.57 -10.51
C GLU A 541 -12.63 0.20 -10.12
N GLY A 542 -13.27 0.96 -9.22
CA GLY A 542 -14.66 0.70 -8.82
C GLY A 542 -15.66 1.04 -9.93
N ALA A 543 -15.40 2.13 -10.66
CA ALA A 543 -16.16 2.46 -11.86
C ALA A 543 -15.97 1.40 -12.98
N LEU A 544 -14.75 0.90 -13.18
CA LEU A 544 -14.48 -0.22 -14.10
C LEU A 544 -15.17 -1.52 -13.67
N LEU A 545 -15.32 -1.75 -12.37
CA LEU A 545 -15.96 -2.93 -11.82
C LEU A 545 -17.49 -2.88 -11.96
N ALA A 546 -18.11 -1.73 -11.68
CA ALA A 546 -19.55 -1.53 -11.87
C ALA A 546 -19.97 -1.85 -13.32
N LEU A 547 -19.20 -1.35 -14.30
CA LEU A 547 -19.40 -1.63 -15.74
C LEU A 547 -19.27 -3.11 -16.14
N LYS A 548 -18.64 -3.96 -15.29
CA LYS A 548 -18.41 -5.38 -15.58
C LYS A 548 -19.34 -6.32 -14.81
N VAL A 549 -19.90 -5.88 -13.69
CA VAL A 549 -20.65 -6.72 -12.74
C VAL A 549 -22.10 -6.27 -12.53
N LEU A 550 -22.40 -4.99 -12.73
CA LEU A 550 -23.75 -4.42 -12.53
C LEU A 550 -24.49 -4.12 -13.84
N ASP A 551 -23.78 -4.05 -14.98
CA ASP A 551 -24.42 -3.93 -16.30
C ASP A 551 -25.22 -5.20 -16.65
N GLY A 552 -26.50 -5.03 -16.97
CA GLY A 552 -27.46 -6.12 -17.20
C GLY A 552 -28.05 -6.75 -15.92
N LEU A 553 -27.70 -6.27 -14.72
CA LEU A 553 -28.18 -6.84 -13.46
C LEU A 553 -29.68 -6.55 -13.24
N ARG A 554 -30.46 -7.56 -12.85
CA ARG A 554 -31.89 -7.38 -12.57
C ARG A 554 -32.15 -6.85 -11.15
N VAL A 555 -32.67 -5.62 -11.06
CA VAL A 555 -33.16 -4.99 -9.83
C VAL A 555 -34.70 -5.01 -9.86
N LEU A 556 -35.33 -5.68 -8.89
CA LEU A 556 -36.79 -5.91 -8.85
C LEU A 556 -37.37 -6.43 -10.20
N GLY A 557 -36.60 -7.26 -10.91
CA GLY A 557 -36.95 -7.84 -12.21
C GLY A 557 -36.48 -7.03 -13.43
N GLN A 558 -36.37 -5.70 -13.31
CA GLN A 558 -35.91 -4.80 -14.38
C GLN A 558 -34.37 -4.89 -14.55
N PRO A 559 -33.83 -5.12 -15.76
CA PRO A 559 -32.39 -5.08 -15.98
C PRO A 559 -31.89 -3.63 -15.98
N ILE A 560 -30.95 -3.30 -15.10
CA ILE A 560 -30.25 -2.01 -15.14
C ILE A 560 -29.09 -2.09 -16.13
N LYS A 561 -28.89 -1.01 -16.87
CA LYS A 561 -27.70 -0.75 -17.67
C LYS A 561 -26.71 0.06 -16.84
N VAL A 562 -25.42 -0.19 -16.96
CA VAL A 562 -24.37 0.61 -16.32
C VAL A 562 -23.36 1.00 -17.38
N GLN A 563 -23.23 2.31 -17.63
CA GLN A 563 -22.43 2.85 -18.72
C GLN A 563 -21.49 3.97 -18.27
N ARG A 564 -20.45 4.21 -19.08
CA ARG A 564 -19.47 5.29 -18.87
C ARG A 564 -20.14 6.67 -18.96
N PRO A 565 -19.47 7.76 -18.54
CA PRO A 565 -20.03 9.10 -18.63
C PRO A 565 -20.53 9.42 -20.04
N VAL A 566 -21.84 9.63 -20.14
CA VAL A 566 -22.54 10.17 -21.32
C VAL A 566 -23.27 11.43 -20.85
N LYS A 567 -23.71 12.30 -21.75
CA LYS A 567 -24.60 13.40 -21.35
C LYS A 567 -25.92 12.83 -20.80
N GLU A 568 -26.51 13.48 -19.80
CA GLU A 568 -27.79 13.05 -19.20
C GLU A 568 -28.90 12.85 -20.26
N SER A 569 -28.87 13.65 -21.32
CA SER A 569 -29.77 13.57 -22.49
C SER A 569 -29.57 12.33 -23.39
N MET A 570 -28.68 11.40 -23.04
CA MET A 570 -28.38 10.18 -23.80
C MET A 570 -28.59 8.90 -22.97
N LEU A 571 -29.18 9.00 -21.77
CA LEU A 571 -29.45 7.84 -20.93
C LEU A 571 -30.63 7.02 -21.49
N ASP A 572 -31.77 7.67 -21.76
CA ASP A 572 -32.94 7.10 -22.44
C ASP A 572 -32.87 7.21 -23.98
N LEU A 573 -31.67 7.12 -24.58
CA LEU A 573 -31.49 7.28 -26.03
C LEU A 573 -32.25 6.22 -26.84
N ASP A 574 -32.48 5.03 -26.29
CA ASP A 574 -33.35 4.00 -26.84
C ASP A 574 -34.79 4.49 -26.99
N LEU A 575 -35.36 5.10 -25.93
CA LEU A 575 -36.73 5.61 -25.94
C LEU A 575 -36.90 6.80 -26.89
N TYR A 576 -35.90 7.68 -26.95
CA TYR A 576 -35.89 8.78 -27.93
C TYR A 576 -35.79 8.28 -29.37
N LEU A 577 -34.99 7.25 -29.64
CA LEU A 577 -34.91 6.64 -30.98
C LEU A 577 -36.19 5.90 -31.37
N ASP A 578 -36.79 5.12 -30.47
CA ASP A 578 -38.09 4.47 -30.72
C ASP A 578 -39.19 5.51 -31.00
N THR A 579 -39.22 6.61 -30.23
CA THR A 579 -40.13 7.74 -30.47
C THR A 579 -39.89 8.36 -31.86
N LEU A 580 -38.63 8.57 -32.26
CA LEU A 580 -38.27 9.12 -33.57
C LEU A 580 -38.50 8.14 -34.74
N LEU A 581 -38.44 6.83 -34.50
CA LEU A 581 -38.74 5.81 -35.52
C LEU A 581 -40.24 5.72 -35.83
N VAL A 582 -41.08 5.99 -34.83
CA VAL A 582 -42.55 6.00 -34.91
C VAL A 582 -43.11 7.39 -35.27
N ASP A 583 -42.29 8.44 -35.25
CA ASP A 583 -42.63 9.81 -35.67
C ASP A 583 -43.21 9.82 -37.10
N SER A 584 -44.36 10.49 -37.27
CA SER A 584 -45.05 10.64 -38.55
C SER A 584 -44.18 11.32 -39.61
N LEU A 585 -43.28 12.23 -39.22
CA LEU A 585 -42.33 12.90 -40.12
C LEU A 585 -41.27 11.92 -40.68
N ASN A 586 -40.85 10.94 -39.87
CA ASN A 586 -39.88 9.93 -40.28
C ASN A 586 -40.54 8.71 -40.93
N SER A 587 -41.86 8.56 -40.83
CA SER A 587 -42.63 7.39 -41.30
C SER A 587 -42.46 7.07 -42.79
N LYS A 588 -42.23 8.09 -43.63
CA LYS A 588 -41.96 7.97 -45.09
C LYS A 588 -40.49 7.78 -45.47
N HIS A 589 -39.56 8.04 -44.54
CA HIS A 589 -38.15 8.30 -44.87
C HIS A 589 -37.21 7.11 -44.60
N LEU A 590 -36.37 6.77 -45.60
CA LEU A 590 -35.39 5.67 -45.59
C LEU A 590 -34.02 6.18 -46.09
N TYR A 591 -32.91 5.70 -45.50
CA TYR A 591 -31.55 5.96 -45.98
C TYR A 591 -30.94 4.71 -46.62
N ALA A 592 -30.27 4.88 -47.77
CA ALA A 592 -29.61 3.80 -48.51
C ALA A 592 -28.13 4.11 -48.84
N VAL A 593 -27.28 3.07 -48.84
CA VAL A 593 -25.83 3.16 -49.10
C VAL A 593 -25.36 2.05 -50.03
N LYS A 594 -24.58 2.37 -51.07
CA LYS A 594 -23.92 1.38 -51.94
C LYS A 594 -22.46 1.15 -51.49
N PRO A 595 -22.11 0.05 -50.79
CA PRO A 595 -20.74 -0.18 -50.33
C PRO A 595 -19.79 -0.54 -51.50
N SER A 596 -18.53 -0.12 -51.40
CA SER A 596 -17.50 -0.50 -52.37
C SER A 596 -17.04 -1.96 -52.20
N GLN A 597 -16.65 -2.60 -53.31
CA GLN A 597 -16.43 -4.06 -53.41
C GLN A 597 -15.51 -4.65 -52.33
N GLN A 598 -14.52 -3.91 -51.81
CA GLN A 598 -13.60 -4.39 -50.77
C GLN A 598 -14.25 -4.57 -49.38
N LYS A 599 -15.45 -4.04 -49.13
CA LYS A 599 -16.12 -4.21 -47.82
C LYS A 599 -17.03 -5.43 -47.73
N ALA A 600 -17.63 -5.88 -48.83
CA ALA A 600 -18.68 -6.90 -48.83
C ALA A 600 -18.28 -8.21 -48.11
N GLN A 601 -17.04 -8.68 -48.31
CA GLN A 601 -16.55 -9.93 -47.72
C GLN A 601 -16.29 -9.88 -46.19
N ASN A 602 -16.46 -8.74 -45.53
CA ASN A 602 -16.31 -8.60 -44.08
C ASN A 602 -17.57 -8.03 -43.39
N VAL A 603 -18.73 -8.03 -44.06
CA VAL A 603 -20.02 -7.60 -43.47
C VAL A 603 -20.67 -8.74 -42.67
N ASN A 604 -19.90 -9.42 -41.81
CA ASN A 604 -20.48 -10.23 -40.74
C ASN A 604 -20.82 -9.29 -39.58
N ILE A 605 -21.87 -8.48 -39.76
CA ILE A 605 -22.34 -7.55 -38.73
C ILE A 605 -22.94 -8.36 -37.59
N SER A 606 -22.13 -8.55 -36.56
CA SER A 606 -22.64 -8.86 -35.22
C SER A 606 -23.66 -7.79 -34.82
N GLN A 607 -24.96 -8.13 -34.87
CA GLN A 607 -26.06 -7.36 -34.30
C GLN A 607 -25.94 -7.29 -32.77
N LYS A 608 -24.96 -6.51 -32.30
CA LYS A 608 -24.68 -6.20 -30.89
C LYS A 608 -24.29 -4.74 -30.71
N VAL A 609 -25.10 -3.86 -31.30
CA VAL A 609 -25.33 -2.52 -30.74
C VAL A 609 -26.65 -2.62 -30.00
N ASN A 610 -26.59 -2.77 -28.66
CA ASN A 610 -27.71 -2.86 -27.69
C ASN A 610 -28.94 -3.66 -28.15
N GLN A 611 -29.06 -4.91 -27.69
CA GLN A 611 -30.13 -5.89 -28.01
C GLN A 611 -31.50 -5.32 -28.42
N TYR A 612 -31.71 -5.13 -29.72
CA TYR A 612 -33.04 -5.14 -30.35
C TYR A 612 -33.09 -6.35 -31.27
N VAL A 613 -33.92 -7.33 -30.91
CA VAL A 613 -34.26 -8.48 -31.74
C VAL A 613 -35.73 -8.35 -32.06
N VAL A 614 -36.06 -8.16 -33.35
CA VAL A 614 -37.42 -8.37 -33.84
C VAL A 614 -37.60 -9.87 -34.01
N GLU A 615 -38.47 -10.50 -33.22
CA GLU A 615 -38.73 -11.93 -33.35
C GLU A 615 -39.53 -12.24 -34.63
N SER A 616 -39.00 -13.14 -35.46
CA SER A 616 -39.78 -13.88 -36.45
C SER A 616 -39.47 -15.38 -36.30
N LYS A 617 -40.51 -16.23 -36.42
CA LYS A 617 -40.42 -17.68 -36.14
C LYS A 617 -40.33 -18.47 -37.45
N GLY A 618 -39.30 -19.31 -37.63
CA GLY A 618 -39.19 -20.14 -38.84
C GLY A 618 -38.04 -21.18 -38.88
N LEU A 619 -38.34 -22.40 -38.45
CA LEU A 619 -37.85 -23.70 -38.98
C LEU A 619 -36.42 -23.85 -39.59
N SER A 620 -35.54 -24.54 -38.85
CA SER A 620 -34.81 -25.77 -39.26
C SER A 620 -34.05 -25.86 -40.62
N ALA A 621 -32.71 -26.00 -40.60
CA ALA A 621 -31.98 -27.17 -41.16
C ALA A 621 -30.42 -27.18 -41.03
N THR A 622 -29.88 -28.41 -41.06
CA THR A 622 -28.51 -28.95 -41.31
C THR A 622 -27.71 -28.39 -42.53
N SER A 623 -26.38 -28.56 -42.77
CA SER A 623 -25.21 -29.17 -42.05
C SER A 623 -23.87 -29.05 -42.88
N ARG A 624 -22.70 -29.43 -42.30
CA ARG A 624 -21.34 -29.68 -42.90
C ARG A 624 -20.52 -28.44 -43.39
N LYS A 625 -19.24 -28.28 -42.99
CA LYS A 625 -17.94 -28.89 -43.45
C LYS A 625 -17.63 -28.61 -44.95
N LEU A 626 -16.42 -28.22 -45.41
CA LEU A 626 -15.07 -28.77 -45.12
C LEU A 626 -13.86 -27.79 -45.37
N THR A 627 -12.84 -27.86 -44.49
CA THR A 627 -11.35 -27.85 -44.68
C THR A 627 -10.55 -26.86 -45.57
N ASN A 628 -9.44 -26.38 -44.96
CA ASN A 628 -8.03 -26.28 -45.45
C ASN A 628 -7.63 -25.45 -46.69
N GLY A 629 -6.62 -24.57 -46.51
CA GLY A 629 -5.78 -24.05 -47.60
C GLY A 629 -4.92 -22.83 -47.22
N LEU A 630 -3.59 -22.98 -47.14
CA LEU A 630 -2.64 -21.89 -46.78
C LEU A 630 -1.19 -22.31 -47.14
N PRO A 631 -0.25 -21.42 -47.50
CA PRO A 631 -0.26 -20.30 -48.47
C PRO A 631 0.67 -20.73 -49.67
N PRO A 632 1.65 -19.95 -50.20
CA PRO A 632 1.81 -18.50 -50.44
C PRO A 632 2.22 -18.12 -51.89
N ALA A 633 2.14 -16.83 -52.25
CA ALA A 633 3.09 -16.19 -53.18
C ALA A 633 3.18 -14.67 -52.97
N LYS A 634 4.38 -14.09 -53.13
CA LYS A 634 4.58 -12.63 -53.17
C LYS A 634 4.72 -12.18 -54.62
N LYS A 635 3.94 -11.19 -55.06
CA LYS A 635 4.33 -10.27 -56.16
C LYS A 635 3.95 -8.84 -55.80
N LYS A 636 4.92 -7.92 -55.89
CA LYS A 636 4.66 -6.48 -55.94
C LYS A 636 4.23 -6.14 -57.37
N CYS A 637 3.17 -5.37 -57.57
CA CYS A 637 3.11 -4.46 -58.70
C CYS A 637 2.27 -3.20 -58.40
N LYS A 638 2.62 -2.17 -59.17
CA LYS A 638 2.16 -0.78 -59.28
C LYS A 638 0.70 -0.48 -58.91
N GLN A 639 0.48 0.75 -58.45
CA GLN A 639 -0.84 1.38 -58.41
C GLN A 639 -1.44 1.46 -59.82
N SER A 640 -2.72 1.14 -59.94
CA SER A 640 -3.60 1.61 -61.01
C SER A 640 -4.76 2.37 -60.37
N HIS A 641 -5.28 3.39 -61.05
CA HIS A 641 -6.44 4.14 -60.56
C HIS A 641 -7.69 3.25 -60.67
N LEU A 642 -8.45 3.12 -59.58
CA LEU A 642 -9.78 2.52 -59.60
C LEU A 642 -10.82 3.60 -59.34
N THR A 643 -11.69 3.83 -60.32
CA THR A 643 -12.68 4.90 -60.33
C THR A 643 -13.75 4.69 -59.24
N THR A 644 -14.07 5.73 -58.47
CA THR A 644 -15.25 5.71 -57.59
C THR A 644 -16.52 5.71 -58.44
N LEU A 645 -17.30 4.62 -58.37
CA LEU A 645 -18.68 4.60 -58.86
C LEU A 645 -19.46 5.73 -58.19
N LYS A 646 -20.06 6.62 -58.99
CA LYS A 646 -21.09 7.55 -58.53
C LYS A 646 -22.41 6.79 -58.42
N LEU A 647 -23.21 7.12 -57.40
CA LEU A 647 -24.64 6.83 -57.40
C LEU A 647 -25.33 7.88 -58.28
N SER A 648 -26.12 7.43 -59.24
CA SER A 648 -27.14 8.24 -59.92
C SER A 648 -28.47 8.11 -59.18
N GLU A 649 -29.39 9.06 -59.42
CA GLU A 649 -30.75 9.01 -58.87
C GLU A 649 -31.56 7.87 -59.48
N GLU A 650 -31.41 7.65 -60.79
CA GLU A 650 -32.14 6.63 -61.56
C GLU A 650 -31.93 5.23 -60.98
N THR A 651 -30.68 4.82 -60.74
CA THR A 651 -30.32 3.51 -60.18
C THR A 651 -30.68 3.34 -58.69
N VAL A 652 -31.13 4.41 -58.02
CA VAL A 652 -31.79 4.30 -56.71
C VAL A 652 -33.30 4.16 -56.90
N ARG A 653 -33.91 4.96 -57.78
CA ARG A 653 -35.35 4.88 -58.08
C ARG A 653 -35.75 3.49 -58.60
N GLU A 654 -35.05 2.96 -59.61
CA GLU A 654 -35.22 1.59 -60.15
C GLU A 654 -35.19 0.51 -59.06
N ALA A 655 -34.31 0.65 -58.06
CA ALA A 655 -34.09 -0.35 -57.02
C ALA A 655 -35.08 -0.24 -55.83
N PHE A 656 -35.87 0.84 -55.74
CA PHE A 656 -36.74 1.10 -54.60
C PHE A 656 -38.22 1.32 -54.96
N ASP A 657 -38.55 1.75 -56.19
CA ASP A 657 -39.95 1.90 -56.67
C ASP A 657 -40.76 0.60 -56.54
N HIS A 658 -40.12 -0.56 -56.65
CA HIS A 658 -40.74 -1.87 -56.52
C HIS A 658 -41.34 -2.14 -55.12
N PHE A 659 -40.99 -1.35 -54.10
CA PHE A 659 -41.58 -1.42 -52.76
C PHE A 659 -42.69 -0.38 -52.53
N GLY A 660 -42.84 0.61 -53.42
CA GLY A 660 -43.83 1.68 -53.34
C GLY A 660 -43.33 2.96 -54.01
N THR A 661 -44.22 3.89 -54.37
CA THR A 661 -43.87 5.13 -55.07
C THR A 661 -42.82 5.95 -54.32
N VAL A 662 -41.70 6.27 -54.96
CA VAL A 662 -40.67 7.15 -54.39
C VAL A 662 -40.98 8.62 -54.74
N GLU A 663 -41.41 9.37 -53.73
CA GLU A 663 -41.79 10.78 -53.79
C GLU A 663 -40.57 11.70 -53.98
N SER A 664 -39.47 11.45 -53.26
CA SER A 664 -38.23 12.23 -53.42
C SER A 664 -36.95 11.40 -53.16
N ILE A 665 -35.84 11.81 -53.77
CA ILE A 665 -34.51 11.20 -53.57
C ILE A 665 -33.47 12.31 -53.37
N VAL A 666 -32.84 12.35 -52.19
CA VAL A 666 -31.78 13.32 -51.86
C VAL A 666 -30.42 12.66 -51.98
N LEU A 667 -29.70 12.97 -53.06
CA LEU A 667 -28.34 12.48 -53.29
C LEU A 667 -27.29 13.16 -52.38
N PRO A 668 -26.20 12.45 -52.03
CA PRO A 668 -25.17 12.96 -51.12
C PRO A 668 -24.35 14.13 -51.68
N SER A 669 -24.20 15.19 -50.88
CA SER A 669 -23.19 16.22 -51.10
C SER A 669 -21.77 15.66 -50.88
N LYS A 670 -20.72 16.38 -51.34
CA LYS A 670 -19.31 15.92 -51.50
C LYS A 670 -18.68 15.13 -50.32
N CYS A 671 -19.17 15.25 -49.10
CA CYS A 671 -18.63 14.56 -47.91
C CYS A 671 -19.48 13.36 -47.42
N SER A 672 -20.65 13.11 -48.01
CA SER A 672 -21.59 12.07 -47.59
C SER A 672 -21.64 10.89 -48.58
N LYS A 673 -22.21 9.75 -48.15
CA LYS A 673 -22.28 8.48 -48.92
C LYS A 673 -23.63 7.77 -48.81
N HIS A 674 -24.62 8.47 -48.26
CA HIS A 674 -25.96 7.98 -47.98
C HIS A 674 -26.92 8.76 -48.87
N VAL A 675 -27.89 8.07 -49.46
CA VAL A 675 -29.01 8.66 -50.21
C VAL A 675 -30.21 8.65 -49.29
N CYS A 676 -30.96 9.76 -49.22
CA CYS A 676 -32.28 9.75 -48.58
C CYS A 676 -33.34 9.40 -49.64
N ILE A 677 -34.29 8.56 -49.28
CA ILE A 677 -35.44 8.13 -50.09
C ILE A 677 -36.69 8.45 -49.29
N GLU A 678 -37.64 9.12 -49.91
CA GLU A 678 -38.95 9.44 -49.35
C GLU A 678 -40.01 8.69 -50.15
N PHE A 679 -40.84 7.90 -49.45
CA PHE A 679 -41.94 7.15 -50.06
C PHE A 679 -43.28 7.89 -49.91
N GLU A 680 -44.14 7.79 -50.92
CA GLU A 680 -45.48 8.37 -50.90
C GLU A 680 -46.34 7.83 -49.73
N SER A 681 -46.11 6.58 -49.32
CA SER A 681 -46.71 5.96 -48.14
C SER A 681 -45.66 5.36 -47.20
N SER A 682 -46.00 5.26 -45.91
CA SER A 682 -45.16 4.59 -44.90
C SER A 682 -45.07 3.07 -45.11
N GLU A 683 -46.01 2.48 -45.84
CA GLU A 683 -46.02 1.06 -46.20
C GLU A 683 -44.84 0.71 -47.11
N GLY A 684 -44.46 1.59 -48.04
CA GLY A 684 -43.31 1.37 -48.92
C GLY A 684 -41.97 1.34 -48.17
N LYS A 685 -41.80 2.19 -47.15
CA LYS A 685 -40.66 2.13 -46.22
C LYS A 685 -40.63 0.78 -45.49
N LEU A 686 -41.77 0.27 -45.03
CA LEU A 686 -41.86 -1.01 -44.30
C LEU A 686 -41.61 -2.22 -45.21
N ALA A 687 -42.09 -2.19 -46.45
CA ALA A 687 -41.80 -3.21 -47.46
C ALA A 687 -40.30 -3.27 -47.78
N ALA A 688 -39.67 -2.12 -48.06
CA ALA A 688 -38.23 -2.05 -48.31
C ALA A 688 -37.38 -2.52 -47.12
N LEU A 689 -37.76 -2.18 -45.89
CA LEU A 689 -37.10 -2.68 -44.67
C LEU A 689 -37.26 -4.20 -44.47
N SER A 690 -38.39 -4.77 -44.91
CA SER A 690 -38.66 -6.21 -44.82
C SER A 690 -37.80 -7.00 -45.82
N SER A 691 -37.60 -6.49 -47.03
CA SER A 691 -36.70 -7.06 -48.06
C SER A 691 -35.24 -6.58 -47.93
N SER A 692 -34.77 -6.36 -46.71
CA SER A 692 -33.41 -5.86 -46.45
C SER A 692 -32.30 -6.83 -46.91
N GLU A 693 -32.53 -8.15 -46.92
CA GLU A 693 -31.56 -9.15 -47.42
C GLU A 693 -31.47 -9.19 -48.95
N ASP A 694 -32.58 -8.93 -49.65
CA ASP A 694 -32.63 -8.82 -51.11
C ASP A 694 -31.88 -7.56 -51.56
N LEU A 695 -32.20 -6.41 -50.95
CA LEU A 695 -31.51 -5.14 -51.19
C LEU A 695 -30.02 -5.18 -50.86
N LEU A 696 -29.62 -5.94 -49.83
CA LEU A 696 -28.20 -6.22 -49.53
C LEU A 696 -27.52 -6.98 -50.68
N SER A 697 -28.22 -7.90 -51.35
CA SER A 697 -27.71 -8.64 -52.51
C SER A 697 -27.50 -7.74 -53.72
N ASP A 698 -28.41 -6.78 -53.96
CA ASP A 698 -28.24 -5.69 -54.94
C ASP A 698 -27.20 -4.62 -54.52
N ARG A 699 -26.54 -4.84 -53.37
CA ARG A 699 -25.52 -3.98 -52.76
C ARG A 699 -26.08 -2.63 -52.31
N PHE A 700 -27.21 -2.64 -51.63
CA PHE A 700 -27.73 -1.53 -50.84
C PHE A 700 -27.82 -1.92 -49.35
N LEU A 701 -27.13 -1.16 -48.50
CA LEU A 701 -27.33 -1.15 -47.04
C LEU A 701 -28.39 -0.10 -46.72
N ILE A 702 -29.48 -0.50 -46.08
CA ILE A 702 -30.61 0.38 -45.73
C ILE A 702 -30.76 0.60 -44.24
N HIS A 703 -31.23 1.79 -43.85
CA HIS A 703 -31.56 2.15 -42.47
C HIS A 703 -32.80 3.06 -42.45
N PRO A 704 -33.73 2.91 -41.48
CA PRO A 704 -34.84 3.85 -41.31
C PRO A 704 -34.34 5.25 -40.96
N SER A 705 -35.04 6.30 -41.39
CA SER A 705 -34.77 7.65 -40.86
C SER A 705 -35.15 7.75 -39.39
N VAL A 706 -34.33 8.51 -38.65
CA VAL A 706 -34.53 8.94 -37.26
C VAL A 706 -34.28 10.45 -37.10
N THR A 707 -34.22 11.19 -38.22
CA THR A 707 -33.91 12.62 -38.24
C THR A 707 -34.79 13.36 -39.25
N PRO A 708 -35.40 14.50 -38.89
CA PRO A 708 -36.24 15.27 -39.80
C PRO A 708 -35.53 15.66 -41.12
N PRO A 709 -36.26 15.76 -42.24
CA PRO A 709 -35.69 15.88 -43.60
C PRO A 709 -34.87 17.15 -43.86
N HIS A 710 -34.87 18.13 -42.94
CA HIS A 710 -34.10 19.38 -43.04
C HIS A 710 -32.66 19.29 -42.49
N LEU A 711 -32.23 18.15 -41.93
CA LEU A 711 -30.85 17.97 -41.46
C LEU A 711 -29.76 18.12 -42.55
N PRO A 712 -29.94 17.68 -43.81
CA PRO A 712 -28.96 17.90 -44.89
C PRO A 712 -28.64 19.38 -45.11
N SER A 713 -29.65 20.26 -45.01
CA SER A 713 -29.50 21.71 -45.11
C SER A 713 -28.62 22.27 -44.00
N TRP A 714 -28.76 21.76 -42.77
CA TRP A 714 -27.97 22.21 -41.61
C TRP A 714 -26.50 21.80 -41.72
N VAL A 715 -26.21 20.59 -42.23
CA VAL A 715 -24.83 20.12 -42.48
C VAL A 715 -24.17 20.90 -43.63
N ALA A 716 -24.93 21.30 -44.65
CA ALA A 716 -24.44 22.18 -45.71
C ALA A 716 -24.06 23.56 -45.18
N MET A 717 -24.93 24.20 -44.38
CA MET A 717 -24.66 25.49 -43.74
C MET A 717 -23.41 25.44 -42.84
N ALA A 718 -23.30 24.42 -41.98
CA ALA A 718 -22.20 24.25 -41.03
C ALA A 718 -20.82 23.92 -41.68
N THR A 719 -20.76 23.70 -42.99
CA THR A 719 -19.51 23.44 -43.73
C THR A 719 -19.13 24.55 -44.71
N ALA A 720 -19.88 25.66 -44.71
CA ALA A 720 -19.83 26.68 -45.77
C ALA A 720 -19.32 28.07 -45.35
N GLU A 721 -18.64 28.26 -44.21
CA GLU A 721 -17.91 29.51 -43.97
C GLU A 721 -16.76 29.40 -42.94
N THR A 722 -15.50 29.46 -43.43
CA THR A 722 -14.33 30.10 -42.77
C THR A 722 -13.10 29.98 -43.69
N LYS A 723 -13.02 30.89 -44.66
CA LYS A 723 -11.75 31.29 -45.26
C LYS A 723 -11.48 32.73 -44.85
N SER A 724 -10.29 32.96 -44.29
CA SER A 724 -9.55 34.23 -44.27
C SER A 724 -10.34 35.55 -44.33
N ASN A 725 -10.32 36.31 -43.25
CA ASN A 725 -9.91 37.71 -43.33
C ASN A 725 -8.91 37.98 -42.19
N GLU A 726 -7.89 38.78 -42.49
CA GLU A 726 -6.95 39.33 -41.51
C GLU A 726 -7.37 40.77 -41.15
N GLU A 727 -6.52 41.43 -40.36
CA GLU A 727 -6.54 42.85 -39.98
C GLU A 727 -7.50 43.31 -38.86
N THR A 728 -6.94 44.24 -38.06
CA THR A 728 -7.59 45.17 -37.12
C THR A 728 -8.56 44.65 -36.05
N ASN A 729 -7.98 44.21 -34.92
CA ASN A 729 -8.27 44.90 -33.66
C ASN A 729 -7.12 44.75 -32.64
N GLU A 730 -6.52 45.88 -32.26
CA GLU A 730 -5.54 45.93 -31.18
C GLU A 730 -6.23 45.89 -29.80
N GLY A 731 -5.48 45.55 -28.75
CA GLY A 731 -5.87 45.92 -27.38
C GLY A 731 -6.47 44.81 -26.49
N ARG A 732 -5.77 43.67 -26.34
CA ARG A 732 -5.66 42.91 -25.06
C ARG A 732 -4.67 41.74 -25.10
N GLU A 733 -3.41 42.01 -25.47
CA GLU A 733 -2.33 41.03 -25.23
C GLU A 733 -1.85 41.10 -23.77
N SER A 734 -2.24 40.11 -22.97
CA SER A 734 -1.57 39.78 -21.70
C SER A 734 -1.87 38.33 -21.29
N ALA A 735 -0.83 37.59 -20.88
CA ALA A 735 -0.90 36.35 -20.11
C ALA A 735 -1.48 35.05 -20.74
N HIS A 736 -1.39 34.80 -22.06
CA HIS A 736 -1.82 33.49 -22.62
C HIS A 736 -0.87 32.70 -23.56
N MET A 737 0.30 33.21 -23.96
CA MET A 737 1.17 32.49 -24.91
C MET A 737 2.07 31.38 -24.33
N ASP A 738 2.31 31.35 -23.02
CA ASP A 738 3.35 30.48 -22.43
C ASP A 738 2.91 29.03 -22.12
N SER A 739 1.60 28.78 -22.00
CA SER A 739 1.06 27.47 -21.57
C SER A 739 1.31 26.33 -22.59
N SER A 740 1.28 26.66 -23.88
CA SER A 740 1.43 25.69 -24.97
C SER A 740 2.84 25.09 -25.06
N SER A 741 3.86 25.81 -24.60
CA SER A 741 5.26 25.38 -24.63
C SER A 741 5.58 24.37 -23.53
N GLN A 742 5.06 24.60 -22.31
CA GLN A 742 5.34 23.78 -21.13
C GLN A 742 4.64 22.42 -21.20
N ASP A 743 3.37 22.36 -21.63
CA ASP A 743 2.68 21.07 -21.72
C ASP A 743 3.26 20.19 -22.86
N GLN A 744 3.82 20.80 -23.91
CA GLN A 744 4.68 20.09 -24.87
C GLN A 744 5.97 19.57 -24.23
N ALA A 745 6.62 20.32 -23.34
CA ALA A 745 7.82 19.88 -22.64
C ALA A 745 7.53 18.67 -21.73
N GLY A 746 6.46 18.74 -20.93
CA GLY A 746 6.00 17.63 -20.09
C GLY A 746 5.68 16.37 -20.90
N ASN A 747 4.90 16.50 -21.98
CA ASN A 747 4.62 15.39 -22.91
C ASN A 747 5.90 14.81 -23.53
N ARG A 748 6.88 15.65 -23.90
CA ARG A 748 8.19 15.20 -24.42
C ARG A 748 8.99 14.42 -23.35
N VAL A 749 8.92 14.78 -22.07
CA VAL A 749 9.54 14.00 -20.98
C VAL A 749 8.82 12.66 -20.78
N MET A 750 7.49 12.66 -20.72
CA MET A 750 6.70 11.43 -20.55
C MET A 750 6.88 10.44 -21.71
N LYS A 751 6.96 10.94 -22.95
CA LYS A 751 7.30 10.13 -24.14
C LYS A 751 8.73 9.56 -24.08
N LYS A 752 9.71 10.34 -23.59
CA LYS A 752 11.09 9.85 -23.34
C LYS A 752 11.10 8.77 -22.25
N LEU A 753 10.28 8.91 -21.21
CA LEU A 753 10.17 7.95 -20.10
C LEU A 753 9.53 6.63 -20.56
N ASP A 754 8.44 6.66 -21.32
CA ASP A 754 7.84 5.45 -21.93
C ASP A 754 8.85 4.72 -22.83
N VAL A 755 9.65 5.46 -23.63
CA VAL A 755 10.72 4.89 -24.45
C VAL A 755 11.87 4.30 -23.62
N ARG A 756 12.16 4.83 -22.42
CA ARG A 756 13.11 4.22 -21.47
C ARG A 756 12.54 2.93 -20.88
N LEU A 757 11.31 2.95 -20.39
CA LEU A 757 10.59 1.78 -19.85
C LEU A 757 10.48 0.66 -20.89
N ARG A 758 10.15 0.99 -22.15
CA ARG A 758 10.12 0.06 -23.29
C ARG A 758 11.47 -0.61 -23.54
N LYS A 759 12.58 0.07 -23.24
CA LYS A 759 13.95 -0.49 -23.34
C LYS A 759 14.31 -1.33 -22.10
N VAL A 760 13.84 -0.97 -20.90
CA VAL A 760 13.93 -1.82 -19.69
C VAL A 760 13.22 -3.16 -19.95
N PHE A 761 11.91 -3.13 -20.24
CA PHE A 761 11.08 -4.32 -20.43
C PHE A 761 11.57 -5.21 -21.58
N LYS A 762 12.02 -4.61 -22.71
CA LYS A 762 12.64 -5.39 -23.80
C LYS A 762 13.93 -6.11 -23.38
N SER A 763 14.68 -5.59 -22.41
CA SER A 763 15.96 -6.15 -21.95
C SER A 763 15.85 -7.18 -20.82
N LEU A 764 14.66 -7.36 -20.22
CA LEU A 764 14.37 -8.42 -19.25
C LEU A 764 14.39 -9.82 -19.88
N PRO A 765 14.72 -10.89 -19.12
CA PRO A 765 14.46 -12.27 -19.53
C PRO A 765 12.96 -12.56 -19.78
N GLU A 766 12.67 -13.57 -20.61
CA GLU A 766 11.31 -14.09 -20.80
C GLU A 766 10.89 -14.93 -19.58
N GLY A 767 9.69 -14.68 -19.06
CA GLY A 767 9.23 -15.21 -17.77
C GLY A 767 9.56 -14.32 -16.56
N SER A 768 10.14 -13.14 -16.73
CA SER A 768 10.33 -12.18 -15.61
C SER A 768 9.05 -11.42 -15.28
N LEU A 769 8.79 -11.21 -13.99
CA LEU A 769 7.78 -10.27 -13.50
C LEU A 769 8.35 -8.84 -13.59
N SER A 770 7.66 -7.96 -14.30
CA SER A 770 7.96 -6.53 -14.35
C SER A 770 6.87 -5.75 -13.60
N VAL A 771 7.30 -4.90 -12.68
CA VAL A 771 6.47 -3.97 -11.92
C VAL A 771 6.94 -2.55 -12.20
N VAL A 772 6.02 -1.62 -12.40
CA VAL A 772 6.30 -0.19 -12.51
C VAL A 772 5.47 0.53 -11.45
N VAL A 773 6.13 1.26 -10.56
CA VAL A 773 5.53 1.95 -9.41
C VAL A 773 5.65 3.45 -9.61
N LEU A 774 4.51 4.13 -9.66
CA LEU A 774 4.38 5.58 -9.57
C LEU A 774 4.01 5.86 -8.10
N PRO A 775 4.93 6.35 -7.24
CA PRO A 775 4.72 6.35 -5.79
C PRO A 775 3.55 7.21 -5.28
N GLY A 776 3.07 8.17 -6.08
CA GLY A 776 2.13 9.17 -5.60
C GLY A 776 2.81 10.24 -4.73
N GLN A 777 2.01 11.10 -4.10
CA GLN A 777 2.48 12.18 -3.23
C GLN A 777 1.50 12.42 -2.07
N THR A 778 2.03 12.65 -0.88
CA THR A 778 1.28 13.20 0.26
C THR A 778 1.77 14.63 0.50
N SER A 779 0.90 15.62 0.31
CA SER A 779 1.15 17.01 0.68
C SER A 779 0.03 17.53 1.58
N GLU A 780 0.26 18.69 2.21
CA GLU A 780 -0.76 19.39 3.01
C GLU A 780 -1.98 19.78 2.17
N ASN A 781 -1.77 20.04 0.87
CA ASN A 781 -2.81 20.30 -0.13
C ASN A 781 -3.54 19.03 -0.63
N GLY A 782 -3.14 17.82 -0.19
CA GLY A 782 -3.90 16.59 -0.46
C GLY A 782 -3.08 15.30 -0.61
N HIS A 783 -3.79 14.18 -0.70
CA HIS A 783 -3.21 12.87 -1.02
C HIS A 783 -3.43 12.52 -2.49
N TYR A 784 -2.36 12.44 -3.26
CA TYR A 784 -2.37 12.04 -4.67
C TYR A 784 -1.98 10.56 -4.79
N PRO A 785 -2.93 9.65 -5.11
CA PRO A 785 -2.66 8.22 -5.13
C PRO A 785 -1.57 7.84 -6.14
N GLY A 786 -0.82 6.79 -5.81
CA GLY A 786 0.14 6.17 -6.70
C GLY A 786 -0.51 5.15 -7.64
N LEU A 787 0.29 4.54 -8.51
CA LEU A 787 -0.16 3.47 -9.41
C LEU A 787 0.91 2.40 -9.56
N CYS A 788 0.54 1.14 -9.33
CA CYS A 788 1.36 -0.01 -9.69
C CYS A 788 0.83 -0.64 -10.99
N LEU A 789 1.74 -0.83 -11.95
CA LEU A 789 1.48 -1.56 -13.18
C LEU A 789 2.28 -2.86 -13.16
N PHE A 790 1.63 -3.99 -13.42
CA PHE A 790 2.22 -5.33 -13.34
C PHE A 790 2.11 -6.07 -14.68
N GLN A 791 3.17 -6.75 -15.08
CA GLN A 791 3.16 -7.67 -16.22
C GLN A 791 4.22 -8.75 -16.07
N VAL A 792 3.87 -10.02 -16.27
CA VAL A 792 4.85 -11.07 -16.54
C VAL A 792 5.17 -11.07 -18.04
N LYS A 793 6.46 -11.02 -18.38
CA LYS A 793 6.91 -11.01 -19.78
C LYS A 793 6.72 -12.39 -20.41
N ALA A 794 5.80 -12.51 -21.36
CA ALA A 794 5.52 -13.75 -22.08
C ALA A 794 6.75 -14.28 -22.83
N SER A 795 6.79 -15.61 -23.03
CA SER A 795 7.75 -16.26 -23.91
C SER A 795 7.35 -16.10 -25.38
N ARG A 796 8.34 -16.00 -26.28
CA ARG A 796 8.11 -15.86 -27.74
C ARG A 796 7.40 -17.06 -28.38
N GLU A 797 7.41 -18.21 -27.72
CA GLU A 797 6.76 -19.44 -28.18
C GLU A 797 5.23 -19.34 -28.14
N ASN A 798 4.67 -18.48 -27.27
CA ASN A 798 3.21 -18.31 -27.11
C ASN A 798 2.62 -17.23 -28.05
N VAL A 799 3.31 -16.89 -29.15
CA VAL A 799 2.81 -15.96 -30.18
C VAL A 799 3.01 -16.57 -31.57
N LYS A 800 2.21 -17.60 -31.87
CA LYS A 800 1.97 -18.21 -33.17
C LYS A 800 0.50 -18.58 -33.28
#